data_AF-A0A7Z7CGA0-F1
#
_entry.id   AF-A0A7Z7CGA0-F1
#
_cell.length_a   1.000
_cell.length_b   1.000
_cell.length_c   1.000
_cell.angle_alpha   90.00
_cell.angle_beta   90.00
_cell.angle_gamma   90.00
#
_symmetry.space_group_name_H-M   'P 1'
#
loop_
_entity.id
_entity.type
_entity.pdbx_description
1 polymer ?
#
loop_
_entity_poly.entity_id
_entity_poly.type
_entity_poly.pdbx_seq_one_letter_code
_entity_poly.pdbx_strand_id
1 'polypeptide(L)'
;MRNTSDPIKENSNVMNAQGGEKKVMKKILSVALSTAMAFSMFASVAFGDTAVSAQQQFDALKAKGIFTGYPDGTAGLNKEMTRAEFAKVITKLLGLKEITGVYSYNDKNYNAKNWAAPYIEAVTAAGIMEGKNVEKKIFDFNGKVTVEEMAKVLTIALELEVPAETNNSATTWAKGYVQAAINAGLLDSKLNFQSNASRELLVGAAYAIDQAQSLKVASYEVSEAGKVVTFKISDGESVKVTLDKALEANKETEVKFTYKDKEFTEKVTYVVTTATKVEKVSAANLKEVTVAFDGTVDEDTATDISNYSLKSGKAIKTATLSDDKKTVTVELQGTLNNNKVDFLNVSNVKAGNVVVSAKDVEFSIADNELPKVESVKSLGTKSVKVVFSEPVQLPAQGNFELDGKAYFGKITQPTLRTVVLTPYSTSALTVGDHKLTVVGVKDYAGFVSLTTSHDITVVEDKEAPTITAATATLESVTLTFSEEVDPETLDSDNVYWKSGTDKIKATGTPKALADNKYKFTFDKANALPTGAVLIYVEGVKDYSGNQIAKDTSVTVNAEIDQTRPEVRKAEAIDSKHIQVTFSKALLNDSVKETKNYSVTDKDGKVVAVKDAVRSGNDNNVVTIELYTALSTGDNTVTIKNIKDNTRLGNTMLDYSGKVNLADVTTPKLDSKLVSVINRTVIVGFDKKMDPATLADYSNYHVQINGERVTLTPELADITVLNDSKAVSIKFVETYKNQSVVFAAGNSTTQRNVQNLYVLGVKDTAGNLLKQFVDNSGLNVIPTTADLTVGLATYDTDYDAKYKAALTAKNTIQVKLSSSVTSAPKNAFTVTNAAGNVVAIKDVVLDGTSVVKLVLENDIGTATNGVNVTVDVNRLGTLAGTTTSVPQQSTEVLDKVAPVAVDNTSTVKNLQVVNGSDIVIELSEPVQLDSAANTDLLAKDFKVVRYSDNKTLVAGIDYAVKSITNGATSVTIELKDEATRKASTKYIVSFTGSKYLTDLSPVKNEVAAFTDRETAQEVAFVTTAIVTVAGDTTVAVPASATPVTKQYTATVKDQNDNTVTGATTFALKAPATGVTISPAGLLTVDNTASAGTVTIVATHASGAKKETDVTITKGTAVVTTVEVAGASPSTSEEGTANTVQYTATLKDQYGQAITGNVTWSLVNAPAGVTLTTTGQLNVATTVPAGTFSVVATSADDTTKTGSVTYTVTTP
;
A
#
# COMPACT_ATOMS: atom_id res chain seq x y z
N MET A 1 -16.88 35.34 12.63
CA MET A 1 -17.09 35.03 14.06
C MET A 1 -15.72 34.82 14.68
N ARG A 2 -15.32 35.70 15.62
CA ARG A 2 -14.11 35.53 16.44
C ARG A 2 -14.37 34.46 17.48
N ASN A 3 -13.45 33.53 17.69
CA ASN A 3 -13.42 32.70 18.89
C ASN A 3 -12.00 32.66 19.43
N THR A 4 -11.85 33.29 20.59
CA THR A 4 -10.68 33.29 21.46
C THR A 4 -10.94 32.25 22.56
N SER A 5 -9.96 31.43 22.92
CA SER A 5 -10.00 30.63 24.15
C SER A 5 -8.57 30.34 24.63
N ASP A 6 -8.35 30.60 25.92
CA ASP A 6 -7.08 30.57 26.68
C ASP A 6 -6.35 29.21 26.71
N PRO A 7 -5.16 29.16 27.33
CA PRO A 7 -5.13 28.45 28.61
C PRO A 7 -4.34 29.13 29.76
N ILE A 8 -5.02 29.16 30.91
CA ILE A 8 -4.58 28.68 32.24
C ILE A 8 -3.32 29.34 32.85
N LYS A 9 -3.58 30.21 33.84
CA LYS A 9 -2.70 30.50 34.98
C LYS A 9 -3.08 29.60 36.14
N GLU A 10 -2.10 28.91 36.72
CA GLU A 10 -2.15 28.50 38.13
C GLU A 10 -1.11 29.27 38.95
N ASN A 11 -1.53 29.61 40.16
CA ASN A 11 -0.90 30.50 41.12
C ASN A 11 0.29 29.83 41.84
N SER A 12 1.30 30.65 42.14
CA SER A 12 2.10 30.52 43.35
C SER A 12 2.16 31.88 44.04
N ASN A 13 1.38 32.01 45.11
CA ASN A 13 1.43 33.10 46.08
C ASN A 13 2.78 33.09 46.81
N VAL A 14 3.48 34.23 46.85
CA VAL A 14 4.19 34.66 48.08
C VAL A 14 4.42 36.18 48.08
N MET A 15 3.61 36.84 48.91
CA MET A 15 3.91 37.98 49.78
C MET A 15 4.83 39.11 49.28
N ASN A 16 4.19 40.25 49.02
CA ASN A 16 4.81 41.56 49.24
C ASN A 16 5.13 41.74 50.73
N ALA A 17 6.41 41.99 51.04
CA ALA A 17 6.82 42.69 52.25
C ALA A 17 7.63 43.93 51.83
N GLN A 18 7.03 45.11 52.02
CA GLN A 18 7.76 46.37 52.09
C GLN A 18 8.64 46.37 53.33
N GLY A 19 9.94 46.57 53.13
CA GLY A 19 10.91 46.86 54.16
C GLY A 19 12.05 47.65 53.53
N GLY A 20 12.14 48.93 53.86
CA GLY A 20 13.19 49.83 53.41
C GLY A 20 14.58 49.39 53.91
N GLU A 21 15.60 49.96 53.27
CA GLU A 21 17.01 49.96 53.69
C GLU A 21 17.74 48.60 53.79
N LYS A 22 18.12 48.04 52.61
CA LYS A 22 19.37 47.24 52.44
C LYS A 22 19.65 46.79 50.99
N LYS A 23 19.35 47.63 49.98
CA LYS A 23 19.28 47.18 48.57
C LYS A 23 20.28 47.79 47.58
N VAL A 24 21.35 48.42 48.06
CA VAL A 24 22.46 48.89 47.20
C VAL A 24 23.66 47.93 47.21
N MET A 25 23.75 47.04 48.20
CA MET A 25 24.94 46.17 48.39
C MET A 25 24.91 44.84 47.59
N LYS A 26 23.84 44.53 46.83
CA LYS A 26 23.74 43.29 46.03
C LYS A 26 23.85 43.48 44.51
N LYS A 27 23.81 44.71 43.99
CA LYS A 27 24.11 45.00 42.56
C LYS A 27 25.59 45.30 42.30
N ILE A 28 26.37 45.50 43.35
CA ILE A 28 27.83 45.73 43.27
C ILE A 28 28.57 44.39 43.37
N LEU A 29 28.07 43.45 44.18
CA LEU A 29 28.68 42.13 44.36
C LEU A 29 28.67 41.26 43.09
N SER A 30 27.66 41.40 42.21
CA SER A 30 27.59 40.65 40.95
C SER A 30 28.44 41.26 39.82
N VAL A 31 28.71 42.57 39.88
CA VAL A 31 29.61 43.26 38.95
C VAL A 31 31.07 42.98 39.32
N ALA A 32 31.39 42.90 40.61
CA ALA A 32 32.72 42.52 41.10
C ALA A 32 33.08 41.05 40.80
N LEU A 33 32.09 40.13 40.87
CA LEU A 33 32.32 38.71 40.56
C LEU A 33 32.50 38.45 39.05
N SER A 34 31.90 39.27 38.18
CA SER A 34 32.07 39.15 36.72
C SER A 34 33.38 39.77 36.22
N THR A 35 33.84 40.89 36.80
CA THR A 35 35.18 41.42 36.51
C THR A 35 36.29 40.51 37.02
N ALA A 36 36.17 39.91 38.20
CA ALA A 36 37.15 38.95 38.72
C ALA A 36 37.30 37.69 37.84
N MET A 37 36.19 37.13 37.32
CA MET A 37 36.24 36.01 36.38
C MET A 37 36.81 36.42 35.01
N ALA A 38 36.47 37.61 34.50
CA ALA A 38 37.00 38.10 33.23
C ALA A 38 38.53 38.25 33.27
N PHE A 39 39.12 38.83 34.31
CA PHE A 39 40.58 38.98 34.41
C PHE A 39 41.33 37.65 34.59
N SER A 40 40.73 36.66 35.26
CA SER A 40 41.36 35.34 35.49
C SER A 40 41.63 34.55 34.20
N MET A 41 40.84 34.78 33.14
CA MET A 41 41.00 34.08 31.85
C MET A 41 42.06 34.69 30.93
N PHE A 42 42.58 35.89 31.22
CA PHE A 42 43.57 36.59 30.38
C PHE A 42 45.00 36.58 30.95
N ALA A 43 45.23 36.01 32.13
CA ALA A 43 46.51 36.06 32.85
C ALA A 43 47.71 35.43 32.09
N SER A 44 47.48 34.53 31.13
CA SER A 44 48.55 33.87 30.36
C SER A 44 49.09 34.71 29.19
N VAL A 45 48.40 35.77 28.77
CA VAL A 45 48.71 36.50 27.51
C VAL A 45 49.78 37.59 27.70
N ALA A 46 49.91 38.15 28.90
CA ALA A 46 50.82 39.28 29.15
C ALA A 46 52.28 38.85 29.46
N PHE A 47 52.51 37.62 29.92
CA PHE A 47 53.82 37.17 30.44
C PHE A 47 54.30 35.78 29.95
N GLY A 48 53.63 35.17 28.97
CA GLY A 48 54.08 33.91 28.33
C GLY A 48 55.00 34.11 27.11
N ASP A 49 55.75 33.09 26.69
CA ASP A 49 56.74 33.14 25.58
C ASP A 49 56.16 33.52 24.19
N THR A 50 54.83 33.62 24.06
CA THR A 50 54.13 34.11 22.85
C THR A 50 53.57 35.53 22.99
N ALA A 51 53.89 36.26 24.06
CA ALA A 51 53.39 37.61 24.33
C ALA A 51 53.98 38.63 23.34
N VAL A 52 53.14 39.57 22.86
CA VAL A 52 53.59 40.73 22.08
C VAL A 52 54.64 41.51 22.88
N SER A 53 55.72 41.94 22.23
CA SER A 53 56.83 42.61 22.92
C SER A 53 56.39 43.87 23.65
N ALA A 54 57.06 44.24 24.75
CA ALA A 54 56.74 45.45 25.51
C ALA A 54 56.72 46.73 24.65
N GLN A 55 57.54 46.78 23.59
CA GLN A 55 57.53 47.87 22.63
C GLN A 55 56.23 47.92 21.81
N GLN A 56 55.74 46.77 21.32
CA GLN A 56 54.46 46.68 20.59
C GLN A 56 53.27 47.00 21.51
N GLN A 57 53.31 46.56 22.76
CA GLN A 57 52.30 46.91 23.77
C GLN A 57 52.26 48.43 24.02
N PHE A 58 53.43 49.05 24.17
CA PHE A 58 53.54 50.50 24.32
C PHE A 58 52.99 51.24 23.09
N ASP A 59 53.35 50.81 21.88
CA ASP A 59 52.91 51.46 20.65
C ASP A 59 51.39 51.37 20.47
N ALA A 60 50.77 50.24 20.84
CA ALA A 60 49.32 50.08 20.85
C ALA A 60 48.64 51.04 21.84
N LEU A 61 49.15 51.15 23.07
CA LEU A 61 48.62 52.06 24.08
C LEU A 61 48.90 53.54 23.75
N LYS A 62 50.00 53.83 23.05
CA LYS A 62 50.33 55.16 22.56
C LYS A 62 49.38 55.61 21.47
N ALA A 63 49.02 54.73 20.54
CA ALA A 63 48.01 55.00 19.52
C ALA A 63 46.64 55.36 20.15
N LYS A 64 46.32 54.77 21.31
CA LYS A 64 45.12 55.07 22.09
C LYS A 64 45.25 56.33 22.99
N GLY A 65 46.40 57.01 22.97
CA GLY A 65 46.65 58.21 23.77
C GLY A 65 46.84 57.96 25.27
N ILE A 66 46.96 56.69 25.70
CA ILE A 66 47.19 56.31 27.10
C ILE A 66 48.64 56.58 27.49
N PHE A 67 49.57 56.28 26.57
CA PHE A 67 50.98 56.67 26.67
C PHE A 67 51.32 57.74 25.62
N THR A 68 52.30 58.60 25.91
CA THR A 68 52.78 59.60 24.94
C THR A 68 54.25 59.42 24.54
N GLY A 69 55.01 58.60 25.27
CA GLY A 69 56.46 58.51 25.14
C GLY A 69 57.18 59.72 25.76
N TYR A 70 58.51 59.71 25.68
CA TYR A 70 59.35 60.83 26.09
C TYR A 70 59.53 61.84 24.94
N PRO A 71 59.87 63.11 25.24
CA PRO A 71 60.11 64.14 24.22
C PRO A 71 61.22 63.78 23.21
N ASP A 72 62.13 62.87 23.59
CA ASP A 72 63.19 62.32 22.73
C ASP A 72 62.68 61.28 21.71
N GLY A 73 61.37 60.99 21.69
CA GLY A 73 60.73 60.03 20.80
C GLY A 73 60.74 58.58 21.31
N THR A 74 61.40 58.29 22.43
CA THR A 74 61.55 56.92 22.95
C THR A 74 60.39 56.49 23.87
N ALA A 75 60.14 55.18 23.95
CA ALA A 75 59.19 54.60 24.90
C ALA A 75 59.71 54.63 26.35
N GLY A 76 61.04 54.55 26.51
CA GLY A 76 61.72 54.55 27.80
C GLY A 76 61.38 53.36 28.70
N LEU A 77 61.16 52.17 28.11
CA LEU A 77 60.67 50.96 28.80
C LEU A 77 61.50 50.57 30.04
N ASN A 78 62.83 50.66 29.94
CA ASN A 78 63.73 50.33 31.06
C ASN A 78 63.87 51.44 32.12
N LYS A 79 63.28 52.62 31.91
CA LYS A 79 63.36 53.72 32.88
C LYS A 79 62.38 53.48 34.03
N GLU A 80 62.79 53.84 35.24
CA GLU A 80 61.88 53.90 36.39
C GLU A 80 60.87 55.03 36.22
N MET A 81 59.58 54.74 36.41
CA MET A 81 58.52 55.73 36.21
C MET A 81 58.36 56.67 37.41
N THR A 82 57.87 57.87 37.16
CA THR A 82 57.45 58.79 38.24
C THR A 82 56.00 58.59 38.63
N ARG A 83 55.63 59.02 39.84
CA ARG A 83 54.24 59.05 40.31
C ARG A 83 53.34 59.90 39.43
N ALA A 84 53.86 60.99 38.86
CA ALA A 84 53.18 61.82 37.86
C ALA A 84 52.86 61.06 36.56
N GLU A 85 53.83 60.30 36.03
CA GLU A 85 53.63 59.49 34.83
C GLU A 85 52.60 58.38 35.08
N PHE A 86 52.66 57.73 36.24
CA PHE A 86 51.70 56.70 36.61
C PHE A 86 50.27 57.25 36.77
N ALA A 87 50.11 58.39 37.43
CA ALA A 87 48.80 59.06 37.58
C ALA A 87 48.16 59.40 36.22
N LYS A 88 48.96 59.88 35.25
CA LYS A 88 48.48 60.13 33.88
C LYS A 88 48.01 58.84 33.19
N VAL A 89 48.80 57.77 33.27
CA VAL A 89 48.45 56.49 32.64
C VAL A 89 47.15 55.95 33.23
N ILE A 90 46.99 55.95 34.56
CA ILE A 90 45.75 55.49 35.20
C ILE A 90 44.55 56.35 34.82
N THR A 91 44.71 57.68 34.78
CA THR A 91 43.66 58.60 34.36
C THR A 91 43.19 58.30 32.94
N LYS A 92 44.12 58.09 32.00
CA LYS A 92 43.79 57.80 30.60
C LYS A 92 43.27 56.39 30.40
N LEU A 93 43.84 55.40 31.08
CA LEU A 93 43.47 54.00 30.98
C LEU A 93 42.04 53.75 31.48
N LEU A 94 41.62 54.43 32.55
CA LEU A 94 40.28 54.32 33.11
C LEU A 94 39.29 55.37 32.57
N GLY A 95 39.73 56.25 31.66
CA GLY A 95 38.90 57.31 31.10
C GLY A 95 38.46 58.38 32.12
N LEU A 96 39.23 58.61 33.19
CA LEU A 96 38.92 59.62 34.20
C LEU A 96 39.04 61.04 33.62
N LYS A 97 38.18 61.95 34.07
CA LYS A 97 38.17 63.34 33.63
C LYS A 97 39.32 64.12 34.29
N GLU A 98 40.20 64.72 33.49
CA GLU A 98 41.27 65.60 33.96
C GLU A 98 40.70 66.80 34.74
N ILE A 99 41.27 67.13 35.90
CA ILE A 99 40.79 68.20 36.77
C ILE A 99 41.76 69.38 36.74
N THR A 100 41.42 70.44 36.01
CA THR A 100 42.28 71.63 35.87
C THR A 100 41.93 72.71 36.90
N GLY A 101 42.94 73.49 37.35
CA GLY A 101 42.74 74.65 38.22
C GLY A 101 42.65 74.35 39.71
N VAL A 102 42.77 73.08 40.10
CA VAL A 102 42.84 72.61 41.49
C VAL A 102 44.26 72.12 41.77
N TYR A 103 44.82 72.42 42.96
CA TYR A 103 46.15 71.98 43.37
C TYR A 103 46.11 71.56 44.84
N SER A 104 45.91 70.26 45.08
CA SER A 104 45.67 69.70 46.42
C SER A 104 46.94 69.45 47.25
N TYR A 105 48.13 69.62 46.64
CA TYR A 105 49.43 69.27 47.21
C TYR A 105 50.40 70.45 47.25
N ASN A 106 51.33 70.43 48.21
CA ASN A 106 52.28 71.48 48.54
C ASN A 106 53.69 71.24 47.97
N ASP A 107 53.85 70.30 47.05
CA ASP A 107 55.13 70.01 46.41
C ASP A 107 55.71 71.24 45.70
N LYS A 108 57.04 71.40 45.78
CA LYS A 108 57.74 72.48 45.08
C LYS A 108 57.47 72.36 43.57
N ASN A 109 56.98 73.44 42.96
CA ASN A 109 56.56 73.52 41.55
C ASN A 109 55.28 72.73 41.20
N TYR A 110 54.42 72.41 42.16
CA TYR A 110 53.07 71.91 41.90
C TYR A 110 52.08 73.07 41.82
N ASN A 111 51.80 73.51 40.60
CA ASN A 111 50.92 74.63 40.27
C ASN A 111 50.45 74.51 38.81
N ALA A 112 49.79 75.54 38.27
CA ALA A 112 49.24 75.54 36.90
C ALA A 112 50.22 75.21 35.78
N LYS A 113 51.53 75.38 36.00
CA LYS A 113 52.57 75.06 35.00
C LYS A 113 53.01 73.59 35.05
N ASN A 114 52.55 72.82 36.02
CA ASN A 114 52.88 71.40 36.14
C ASN A 114 51.93 70.57 35.28
N TRP A 115 52.47 69.91 34.25
CA TRP A 115 51.70 69.09 33.30
C TRP A 115 50.96 67.92 33.98
N ALA A 116 51.46 67.44 35.11
CA ALA A 116 50.91 66.28 35.79
C ALA A 116 49.74 66.64 36.71
N ALA A 117 49.58 67.92 37.07
CA ALA A 117 48.56 68.34 38.04
C ALA A 117 47.14 67.91 37.65
N PRO A 118 46.66 68.06 36.39
CA PRO A 118 45.30 67.65 36.05
C PRO A 118 45.03 66.15 36.21
N TYR A 119 46.07 65.33 36.03
CA TYR A 119 46.01 63.87 36.17
C TYR A 119 46.10 63.45 37.63
N ILE A 120 47.01 64.07 38.40
CA ILE A 120 47.20 63.80 39.82
C ILE A 120 45.94 64.16 40.61
N GLU A 121 45.30 65.28 40.30
CA GLU A 121 44.01 65.66 40.91
C GLU A 121 42.90 64.67 40.53
N ALA A 122 42.87 64.17 39.29
CA ALA A 122 41.86 63.19 38.85
C ALA A 122 41.96 61.86 39.61
N VAL A 123 43.17 61.28 39.73
CA VAL A 123 43.36 60.03 40.51
C VAL A 123 43.21 60.23 42.01
N THR A 124 43.48 61.43 42.52
CA THR A 124 43.25 61.78 43.94
C THR A 124 41.75 61.89 44.23
N ALA A 125 40.99 62.58 43.37
CA ALA A 125 39.55 62.73 43.49
C ALA A 125 38.82 61.38 43.35
N ALA A 126 39.35 60.47 42.52
CA ALA A 126 38.86 59.10 42.40
C ALA A 126 39.27 58.19 43.58
N GLY A 127 40.09 58.67 44.52
CA GLY A 127 40.58 57.88 45.66
C GLY A 127 41.57 56.79 45.29
N ILE A 128 42.14 56.83 44.08
CA ILE A 128 43.01 55.78 43.52
C ILE A 128 44.48 55.97 43.94
N MET A 129 44.93 57.23 44.02
CA MET A 129 46.27 57.58 44.52
C MET A 129 46.17 58.64 45.61
N GLU A 130 47.04 58.51 46.62
CA GLU A 130 47.20 59.46 47.71
C GLU A 130 48.64 59.97 47.78
N GLY A 131 48.88 61.12 48.43
CA GLY A 131 50.22 61.68 48.58
C GLY A 131 51.09 60.90 49.57
N LYS A 132 52.41 60.85 49.32
CA LYS A 132 53.38 60.12 50.18
C LYS A 132 53.45 60.68 51.61
N ASN A 133 53.17 61.95 51.80
CA ASN A 133 53.05 62.54 53.14
C ASN A 133 51.72 63.28 53.26
N VAL A 134 50.74 62.64 53.90
CA VAL A 134 49.38 63.15 54.06
C VAL A 134 49.36 64.42 54.93
N GLU A 135 50.16 64.47 56.00
CA GLU A 135 50.21 65.62 56.93
C GLU A 135 50.76 66.89 56.26
N LYS A 136 51.81 66.76 55.45
CA LYS A 136 52.44 67.88 54.73
C LYS A 136 51.79 68.16 53.36
N LYS A 137 50.81 67.34 52.97
CA LYS A 137 50.20 67.31 51.63
C LYS A 137 51.26 67.25 50.52
N ILE A 138 52.22 66.33 50.63
CA ILE A 138 53.25 66.12 49.60
C ILE A 138 52.89 64.87 48.79
N PHE A 139 52.65 65.05 47.49
CA PHE A 139 52.38 63.96 46.56
C PHE A 139 53.66 63.22 46.15
N ASP A 140 54.80 63.91 46.13
CA ASP A 140 56.07 63.46 45.57
C ASP A 140 55.95 63.12 44.09
N PHE A 141 55.49 64.08 43.26
CA PHE A 141 55.13 63.82 41.86
C PHE A 141 56.32 63.38 40.98
N ASN A 142 57.55 63.76 41.34
CA ASN A 142 58.79 63.30 40.69
C ASN A 142 59.36 62.01 41.31
N GLY A 143 58.84 61.60 42.47
CA GLY A 143 59.24 60.39 43.14
C GLY A 143 58.96 59.14 42.30
N LYS A 144 59.81 58.13 42.48
CA LYS A 144 59.61 56.82 41.88
C LYS A 144 58.49 56.06 42.58
N VAL A 145 57.81 55.21 41.81
CA VAL A 145 56.77 54.27 42.27
C VAL A 145 57.41 52.91 42.42
N THR A 146 57.27 52.27 43.57
CA THR A 146 57.69 50.87 43.76
C THR A 146 56.68 49.89 43.15
N VAL A 147 57.10 48.67 42.84
CA VAL A 147 56.20 47.65 42.28
C VAL A 147 55.03 47.34 43.22
N GLU A 148 55.26 47.33 44.54
CA GLU A 148 54.21 47.13 45.54
C GLU A 148 53.24 48.31 45.67
N GLU A 149 53.70 49.55 45.50
CA GLU A 149 52.83 50.72 45.38
C GLU A 149 52.01 50.69 44.09
N MET A 150 52.61 50.30 42.96
CA MET A 150 51.90 50.08 41.69
C MET A 150 50.80 49.03 41.84
N ALA A 151 51.08 47.92 42.53
CA ALA A 151 50.11 46.87 42.79
C ALA A 151 48.90 47.36 43.62
N LYS A 152 49.14 48.15 44.68
CA LYS A 152 48.06 48.78 45.47
C LYS A 152 47.21 49.69 44.59
N VAL A 153 47.82 50.56 43.80
CA VAL A 153 47.09 51.50 42.94
C VAL A 153 46.27 50.77 41.88
N LEU A 154 46.83 49.75 41.22
CA LEU A 154 46.09 48.96 40.22
C LEU A 154 44.95 48.15 40.85
N THR A 155 45.16 47.60 42.04
CA THR A 155 44.12 46.88 42.79
C THR A 155 42.95 47.79 43.14
N ILE A 156 43.23 49.02 43.60
CA ILE A 156 42.18 49.99 43.93
C ILE A 156 41.51 50.50 42.64
N ALA A 157 42.29 50.84 41.63
CA ALA A 157 41.83 51.33 40.32
C ALA A 157 40.84 50.39 39.63
N LEU A 158 41.04 49.07 39.78
CA LEU A 158 40.22 48.03 39.16
C LEU A 158 39.24 47.37 40.16
N GLU A 159 39.19 47.87 41.39
CA GLU A 159 38.37 47.33 42.49
C GLU A 159 38.59 45.81 42.72
N LEU A 160 39.84 45.33 42.60
CA LEU A 160 40.13 43.91 42.77
C LEU A 160 39.96 43.48 44.24
N GLU A 161 39.41 42.27 44.43
CA GLU A 161 39.27 41.68 45.75
C GLU A 161 40.64 41.35 46.35
N VAL A 162 40.92 41.89 47.53
CA VAL A 162 42.19 41.66 48.25
C VAL A 162 42.09 40.31 48.99
N PRO A 163 42.85 39.28 48.58
CA PRO A 163 42.75 37.97 49.19
C PRO A 163 43.33 37.97 50.61
N ALA A 164 42.71 37.20 51.51
CA ALA A 164 43.19 37.00 52.88
C ALA A 164 44.48 36.18 52.93
N GLU A 165 44.65 35.23 52.00
CA GLU A 165 45.85 34.41 51.87
C GLU A 165 46.80 35.02 50.84
N THR A 166 48.07 35.21 51.22
CA THR A 166 49.08 35.85 50.37
C THR A 166 50.37 35.05 50.35
N ASN A 167 50.93 34.84 49.15
CA ASN A 167 52.19 34.11 48.97
C ASN A 167 53.11 34.89 48.03
N ASN A 168 53.71 35.96 48.55
CA ASN A 168 54.65 36.81 47.83
C ASN A 168 55.64 37.49 48.79
N SER A 169 56.70 38.07 48.23
CA SER A 169 57.81 38.69 48.97
C SER A 169 57.60 40.17 49.30
N ALA A 170 56.42 40.76 49.06
CA ALA A 170 56.13 42.18 49.30
C ALA A 170 56.15 42.56 50.80
N THR A 171 56.25 43.86 51.09
CA THR A 171 56.14 44.34 52.48
C THR A 171 54.76 44.04 53.08
N THR A 172 54.69 43.85 54.41
CA THR A 172 53.49 43.36 55.09
C THR A 172 52.20 44.12 54.75
N TRP A 173 52.28 45.44 54.56
CA TRP A 173 51.11 46.26 54.20
C TRP A 173 50.64 46.05 52.76
N ALA A 174 51.53 45.63 51.86
CA ALA A 174 51.26 45.52 50.43
C ALA A 174 50.95 44.09 49.96
N LYS A 175 51.23 43.06 50.78
CA LYS A 175 51.10 41.64 50.41
C LYS A 175 49.75 41.27 49.79
N GLY A 176 48.65 41.77 50.37
CA GLY A 176 47.30 41.52 49.85
C GLY A 176 47.09 42.11 48.46
N TYR A 177 47.47 43.38 48.27
CA TYR A 177 47.35 44.09 47.00
C TYR A 177 48.24 43.48 45.91
N VAL A 178 49.46 43.10 46.27
CA VAL A 178 50.38 42.40 45.35
C VAL A 178 49.79 41.06 44.95
N GLN A 179 49.21 40.31 45.88
CA GLN A 179 48.56 39.04 45.55
C GLN A 179 47.35 39.23 44.64
N ALA A 180 46.52 40.25 44.87
CA ALA A 180 45.40 40.58 44.00
C ALA A 180 45.85 40.89 42.57
N ALA A 181 46.91 41.70 42.42
CA ALA A 181 47.48 42.04 41.12
C ALA A 181 48.12 40.83 40.40
N ILE A 182 48.76 39.91 41.14
CA ILE A 182 49.28 38.64 40.58
C ILE A 182 48.12 37.76 40.11
N ASN A 183 47.08 37.60 40.93
CA ASN A 183 45.91 36.79 40.60
C ASN A 183 45.16 37.32 39.37
N ALA A 184 45.12 38.64 39.20
CA ALA A 184 44.57 39.29 38.01
C ALA A 184 45.50 39.25 36.79
N GLY A 185 46.68 38.63 36.91
CA GLY A 185 47.66 38.52 35.82
C GLY A 185 48.30 39.85 35.42
N LEU A 186 48.32 40.85 36.31
CA LEU A 186 48.88 42.18 36.06
C LEU A 186 50.36 42.28 36.46
N LEU A 187 50.83 41.38 37.34
CA LEU A 187 52.21 41.31 37.83
C LEU A 187 52.69 39.85 37.89
N ASP A 188 53.98 39.63 37.61
CA ASP A 188 54.62 38.32 37.79
C ASP A 188 54.99 38.10 39.27
N SER A 189 54.71 36.90 39.78
CA SER A 189 55.01 36.48 41.15
C SER A 189 56.50 36.55 41.55
N LYS A 190 57.42 36.55 40.58
CA LYS A 190 58.88 36.56 40.78
C LYS A 190 59.50 37.96 40.85
N LEU A 191 58.70 39.01 40.68
CA LEU A 191 59.20 40.39 40.73
C LEU A 191 59.73 40.75 42.11
N ASN A 192 60.72 41.64 42.14
CA ASN A 192 61.17 42.27 43.38
C ASN A 192 60.21 43.43 43.74
N PHE A 193 59.23 43.15 44.60
CA PHE A 193 58.12 44.06 44.86
C PHE A 193 58.54 45.39 45.54
N GLN A 194 59.67 45.42 46.25
CA GLN A 194 60.20 46.63 46.89
C GLN A 194 61.01 47.52 45.95
N SER A 195 61.36 47.03 44.75
CA SER A 195 62.12 47.82 43.78
C SER A 195 61.24 48.85 43.09
N ASN A 196 61.85 49.89 42.49
CA ASN A 196 61.12 50.85 41.66
C ASN A 196 60.58 50.15 40.40
N ALA A 197 59.31 50.40 40.09
CA ALA A 197 58.66 49.85 38.91
C ALA A 197 59.24 50.47 37.63
N SER A 198 59.65 49.61 36.70
CA SER A 198 60.02 50.02 35.35
C SER A 198 58.78 50.42 34.55
N ARG A 199 58.97 51.29 33.57
CA ARG A 199 57.91 51.73 32.67
C ARG A 199 57.38 50.57 31.81
N GLU A 200 58.23 49.61 31.47
CA GLU A 200 57.87 48.34 30.83
C GLU A 200 56.79 47.59 31.61
N LEU A 201 56.97 47.45 32.92
CA LEU A 201 56.03 46.74 33.77
C LEU A 201 54.64 47.41 33.76
N LEU A 202 54.59 48.75 33.79
CA LEU A 202 53.34 49.49 33.68
C LEU A 202 52.71 49.38 32.29
N VAL A 203 53.52 49.38 31.22
CA VAL A 203 53.02 49.14 29.86
C VAL A 203 52.37 47.77 29.77
N GLY A 204 53.02 46.73 30.29
CA GLY A 204 52.46 45.37 30.31
C GLY A 204 51.15 45.28 31.08
N ALA A 205 51.11 45.84 32.29
CA ALA A 205 49.89 45.87 33.10
C ALA A 205 48.77 46.70 32.43
N ALA A 206 49.08 47.88 31.89
CA ALA A 206 48.10 48.73 31.21
C ALA A 206 47.59 48.09 29.91
N TYR A 207 48.43 47.35 29.18
CA TYR A 207 48.03 46.64 27.98
C TYR A 207 47.12 45.47 28.32
N ALA A 208 47.42 44.70 29.37
CA ALA A 208 46.54 43.65 29.86
C ALA A 208 45.16 44.20 30.24
N ILE A 209 45.10 45.37 30.89
CA ILE A 209 43.86 46.04 31.27
C ILE A 209 43.08 46.53 30.04
N ASP A 210 43.74 47.18 29.09
CA ASP A 210 43.12 47.67 27.85
C ASP A 210 42.58 46.52 26.98
N GLN A 211 43.30 45.40 26.90
CA GLN A 211 42.83 44.19 26.22
C GLN A 211 41.61 43.59 26.91
N ALA A 212 41.60 43.52 28.24
CA ALA A 212 40.45 43.04 29.02
C ALA A 212 39.21 43.95 28.90
N GLN A 213 39.39 45.25 28.62
CA GLN A 213 38.30 46.21 28.40
C GLN A 213 37.80 46.27 26.94
N SER A 214 38.42 45.55 26.01
CA SER A 214 38.01 45.53 24.60
C SER A 214 36.83 44.54 24.35
N LEU A 215 35.67 45.07 23.95
CA LEU A 215 34.50 44.25 23.59
C LEU A 215 34.67 43.63 22.20
N LYS A 216 34.50 42.31 22.08
CA LYS A 216 34.51 41.56 20.81
C LYS A 216 33.43 40.49 20.81
N VAL A 217 33.02 40.01 19.63
CA VAL A 217 32.14 38.84 19.50
C VAL A 217 32.95 37.59 19.84
N ALA A 218 32.45 36.80 20.78
CA ALA A 218 33.07 35.56 21.25
C ALA A 218 32.55 34.33 20.48
N SER A 219 31.25 34.29 20.18
CA SER A 219 30.61 33.24 19.38
C SER A 219 29.26 33.71 18.87
N TYR A 220 28.66 32.97 17.94
CA TYR A 220 27.28 33.18 17.53
C TYR A 220 26.52 31.85 17.42
N GLU A 221 25.20 31.93 17.50
CA GLU A 221 24.29 30.82 17.24
C GLU A 221 23.18 31.29 16.30
N VAL A 222 22.88 30.51 15.26
CA VAL A 222 21.79 30.79 14.32
C VAL A 222 20.61 29.89 14.64
N SER A 223 19.44 30.48 14.83
CA SER A 223 18.20 29.78 15.16
C SER A 223 17.05 30.20 14.23
N GLU A 224 15.88 29.57 14.41
CA GLU A 224 14.65 29.89 13.67
C GLU A 224 14.85 29.86 12.14
N ALA A 225 15.47 28.80 11.63
CA ALA A 225 15.74 28.61 10.19
C ALA A 225 16.46 29.81 9.52
N GLY A 226 17.43 30.40 10.23
CA GLY A 226 18.22 31.52 9.73
C GLY A 226 17.64 32.90 10.01
N LYS A 227 16.49 33.02 10.71
CA LYS A 227 15.86 34.31 11.05
C LYS A 227 16.52 35.02 12.23
N VAL A 228 17.12 34.30 13.16
CA VAL A 228 17.66 34.88 14.39
C VAL A 228 19.11 34.49 14.56
N VAL A 229 19.94 35.47 14.87
CA VAL A 229 21.34 35.25 15.25
C VAL A 229 21.55 35.76 16.67
N THR A 230 22.05 34.89 17.54
CA THR A 230 22.42 35.25 18.92
C THR A 230 23.93 35.37 19.00
N PHE A 231 24.45 36.58 19.20
CA PHE A 231 25.87 36.86 19.40
C PHE A 231 26.22 36.86 20.87
N LYS A 232 27.22 36.09 21.28
CA LYS A 232 27.82 36.16 22.62
C LYS A 232 29.00 37.13 22.58
N ILE A 233 29.01 38.13 23.46
CA ILE A 233 30.06 39.15 23.56
C ILE A 233 31.12 38.72 24.59
N SER A 234 32.33 39.24 24.49
CA SER A 234 33.46 38.91 25.37
C SER A 234 33.25 39.28 26.85
N ASP A 235 32.26 40.10 27.18
CA ASP A 235 31.84 40.37 28.57
C ASP A 235 30.85 39.31 29.12
N GLY A 236 30.53 38.30 28.31
CA GLY A 236 29.66 37.18 28.67
C GLY A 236 28.18 37.40 28.37
N GLU A 237 27.76 38.62 28.03
CA GLU A 237 26.37 38.91 27.65
C GLU A 237 26.07 38.44 26.22
N SER A 238 24.79 38.35 25.85
CA SER A 238 24.36 37.94 24.52
C SER A 238 23.37 38.93 23.89
N VAL A 239 23.52 39.16 22.59
CA VAL A 239 22.66 40.04 21.78
C VAL A 239 21.93 39.18 20.76
N LYS A 240 20.59 39.24 20.78
CA LYS A 240 19.75 38.60 19.76
C LYS A 240 19.42 39.58 18.65
N VAL A 241 19.68 39.19 17.42
CA VAL A 241 19.44 39.98 16.21
C VAL A 241 18.46 39.21 15.34
N THR A 242 17.29 39.78 15.12
CA THR A 242 16.28 39.23 14.19
C THR A 242 16.47 39.87 12.82
N LEU A 243 16.59 39.05 11.78
CA LEU A 243 16.81 39.50 10.41
C LEU A 243 15.48 39.62 9.63
N ASP A 244 15.37 40.65 8.81
CA ASP A 244 14.22 40.83 7.91
C ASP A 244 14.13 39.70 6.88
N LYS A 245 15.28 39.37 6.27
CA LYS A 245 15.47 38.19 5.41
C LYS A 245 16.27 37.15 6.17
N ALA A 246 15.77 35.91 6.19
CA ALA A 246 16.50 34.78 6.78
C ALA A 246 17.85 34.58 6.05
N LEU A 247 18.86 34.12 6.78
CA LEU A 247 20.14 33.71 6.21
C LEU A 247 19.92 32.59 5.19
N GLU A 248 20.62 32.69 4.06
CA GLU A 248 20.69 31.59 3.10
C GLU A 248 21.53 30.46 3.72
N ALA A 249 21.00 29.23 3.66
CA ALA A 249 21.67 28.05 4.19
C ALA A 249 23.06 27.88 3.56
N ASN A 250 24.03 27.51 4.39
CA ASN A 250 25.43 27.25 4.04
C ASN A 250 26.14 28.40 3.32
N LYS A 251 25.64 29.64 3.45
CA LYS A 251 26.23 30.84 2.86
C LYS A 251 26.67 31.83 3.93
N GLU A 252 27.92 32.25 3.87
CA GLU A 252 28.46 33.29 4.74
C GLU A 252 27.78 34.64 4.45
N THR A 253 27.23 35.28 5.47
CA THR A 253 26.55 36.57 5.37
C THR A 253 27.00 37.51 6.50
N GLU A 254 27.26 38.77 6.19
CA GLU A 254 27.58 39.78 7.20
C GLU A 254 26.33 40.26 7.94
N VAL A 255 26.35 40.21 9.27
CA VAL A 255 25.30 40.70 10.15
C VAL A 255 25.85 41.85 11.00
N LYS A 256 25.16 42.99 10.95
CA LYS A 256 25.51 44.20 11.70
C LYS A 256 24.58 44.40 12.88
N PHE A 257 25.12 44.75 14.04
CA PHE A 257 24.33 45.05 15.23
C PHE A 257 25.05 46.03 16.16
N THR A 258 24.30 46.67 17.06
CA THR A 258 24.83 47.62 18.04
C THR A 258 24.72 47.05 19.44
N TYR A 259 25.77 47.20 20.25
CA TYR A 259 25.79 46.79 21.66
C TYR A 259 26.57 47.81 22.50
N LYS A 260 25.95 48.33 23.58
CA LYS A 260 26.51 49.39 24.45
C LYS A 260 27.14 50.55 23.66
N ASP A 261 26.36 51.10 22.71
CA ASP A 261 26.73 52.22 21.81
C ASP A 261 27.93 51.96 20.87
N LYS A 262 28.33 50.69 20.68
CA LYS A 262 29.34 50.27 19.70
C LYS A 262 28.73 49.41 18.60
N GLU A 263 29.16 49.62 17.36
CA GLU A 263 28.74 48.80 16.22
C GLU A 263 29.65 47.59 16.03
N PHE A 264 29.04 46.45 15.75
CA PHE A 264 29.69 45.18 15.43
C PHE A 264 29.24 44.71 14.05
N THR A 265 30.16 44.09 13.31
CA THR A 265 29.88 43.40 12.04
C THR A 265 30.54 42.03 12.11
N GLU A 266 29.74 40.98 11.97
CA GLU A 266 30.21 39.59 12.09
C GLU A 266 29.76 38.76 10.90
N LYS A 267 30.62 37.83 10.44
CA LYS A 267 30.30 36.89 9.37
C LYS A 267 29.64 35.65 9.96
N VAL A 268 28.40 35.40 9.56
CA VAL A 268 27.55 34.34 10.11
C VAL A 268 27.16 33.38 8.99
N THR A 269 27.29 32.08 9.26
CA THR A 269 26.82 31.02 8.36
C THR A 269 25.75 30.19 9.05
N TYR A 270 24.58 30.06 8.40
CA TYR A 270 23.53 29.14 8.83
C TYR A 270 23.81 27.74 8.26
N VAL A 271 24.36 26.84 9.07
CA VAL A 271 24.68 25.48 8.62
C VAL A 271 23.45 24.58 8.70
N VAL A 272 23.06 24.00 7.57
CA VAL A 272 22.00 22.97 7.50
C VAL A 272 22.65 21.59 7.54
N THR A 273 22.35 20.82 8.57
CA THR A 273 22.92 19.47 8.78
C THR A 273 22.03 18.38 8.18
N THR A 274 20.72 18.44 8.41
CA THR A 274 19.71 17.58 7.80
C THR A 274 19.02 18.34 6.67
N ALA A 275 18.88 17.71 5.50
CA ALA A 275 18.34 18.38 4.32
C ALA A 275 16.92 18.92 4.56
N THR A 276 16.65 20.11 4.02
CA THR A 276 15.33 20.75 4.01
C THR A 276 14.77 20.93 2.59
N LYS A 277 15.64 20.89 1.57
CA LYS A 277 15.26 21.06 0.16
C LYS A 277 16.24 20.35 -0.78
N VAL A 278 15.78 20.13 -2.02
CA VAL A 278 16.68 19.89 -3.15
C VAL A 278 17.35 21.21 -3.49
N GLU A 279 18.67 21.28 -3.36
CA GLU A 279 19.45 22.49 -3.61
C GLU A 279 19.70 22.69 -5.11
N LYS A 280 20.06 21.61 -5.82
CA LYS A 280 20.40 21.68 -7.24
C LYS A 280 20.23 20.34 -7.93
N VAL A 281 19.79 20.39 -9.18
CA VAL A 281 19.84 19.25 -10.11
C VAL A 281 20.73 19.62 -11.30
N SER A 282 21.60 18.71 -11.72
CA SER A 282 22.47 18.92 -12.89
C SER A 282 22.82 17.62 -13.60
N ALA A 283 23.01 17.68 -14.93
CA ALA A 283 23.50 16.57 -15.73
C ALA A 283 24.70 17.04 -16.57
N ALA A 284 25.90 16.61 -16.15
CA ALA A 284 27.16 16.92 -16.85
C ALA A 284 27.46 15.95 -18.00
N ASN A 285 26.69 14.87 -18.11
CA ASN A 285 26.79 13.86 -19.17
C ASN A 285 25.38 13.33 -19.49
N LEU A 286 25.28 12.45 -20.49
CA LEU A 286 23.98 11.96 -20.97
C LEU A 286 23.42 10.75 -20.21
N LYS A 287 24.11 10.26 -19.16
CA LYS A 287 23.77 9.04 -18.42
C LYS A 287 23.47 9.24 -16.95
N GLU A 288 23.94 10.32 -16.35
CA GLU A 288 23.83 10.59 -14.92
C GLU A 288 23.16 11.95 -14.68
N VAL A 289 22.24 11.98 -13.72
CA VAL A 289 21.67 13.20 -13.14
C VAL A 289 22.10 13.29 -11.69
N THR A 290 22.71 14.39 -11.30
CA THR A 290 23.13 14.66 -9.92
C THR A 290 22.07 15.51 -9.22
N VAL A 291 21.70 15.09 -8.01
CA VAL A 291 20.71 15.74 -7.15
C VAL A 291 21.39 16.10 -5.85
N ALA A 292 21.73 17.38 -5.70
CA ALA A 292 22.33 17.91 -4.48
C ALA A 292 21.25 18.39 -3.52
N PHE A 293 21.38 18.03 -2.25
CA PHE A 293 20.56 18.48 -1.14
C PHE A 293 21.34 19.49 -0.28
N ASP A 294 20.64 20.38 0.41
CA ASP A 294 21.24 21.42 1.26
C ASP A 294 21.78 20.88 2.60
N GLY A 295 21.53 19.61 2.89
CA GLY A 295 22.00 18.87 4.05
C GLY A 295 22.02 17.36 3.78
N THR A 296 22.20 16.56 4.83
CA THR A 296 22.22 15.10 4.72
C THR A 296 20.82 14.50 4.54
N VAL A 297 20.73 13.41 3.77
CA VAL A 297 19.50 12.62 3.55
C VAL A 297 19.66 11.17 4.00
N ASP A 298 18.54 10.49 4.25
CA ASP A 298 18.50 9.10 4.69
C ASP A 298 18.70 8.17 3.49
N GLU A 299 19.72 7.31 3.58
CA GLU A 299 20.19 6.42 2.51
C GLU A 299 19.08 5.56 1.89
N ASP A 300 18.24 4.93 2.71
CA ASP A 300 17.16 4.04 2.24
C ASP A 300 16.19 4.75 1.29
N THR A 301 15.92 6.03 1.53
CA THR A 301 14.99 6.81 0.69
C THR A 301 15.69 7.55 -0.42
N ALA A 302 16.93 7.96 -0.21
CA ALA A 302 17.73 8.66 -1.21
C ALA A 302 18.23 7.72 -2.34
N THR A 303 18.31 6.41 -2.06
CA THR A 303 18.72 5.39 -3.04
C THR A 303 17.54 4.64 -3.67
N ASP A 304 16.31 4.95 -3.25
CA ASP A 304 15.09 4.39 -3.85
C ASP A 304 14.80 5.11 -5.18
N ILE A 305 14.98 4.39 -6.29
CA ILE A 305 14.78 4.95 -7.64
C ILE A 305 13.34 5.44 -7.87
N SER A 306 12.34 4.91 -7.15
CA SER A 306 10.93 5.29 -7.31
C SER A 306 10.64 6.71 -6.82
N ASN A 307 11.55 7.27 -6.02
CA ASN A 307 11.50 8.64 -5.53
C ASN A 307 11.91 9.67 -6.58
N TYR A 308 12.42 9.22 -7.73
CA TYR A 308 12.92 10.07 -8.80
C TYR A 308 12.17 9.80 -10.10
N SER A 309 11.82 10.84 -10.84
CA SER A 309 11.28 10.68 -12.20
C SER A 309 11.64 11.86 -13.09
N LEU A 310 11.95 11.57 -14.36
CA LEU A 310 12.22 12.60 -15.36
C LEU A 310 10.97 12.86 -16.20
N LYS A 311 10.73 14.13 -16.53
CA LYS A 311 9.62 14.54 -17.41
C LYS A 311 9.79 14.03 -18.83
N SER A 312 11.02 13.81 -19.28
CA SER A 312 11.32 13.11 -20.54
C SER A 312 10.90 11.63 -20.57
N GLY A 313 10.47 11.07 -19.44
CA GLY A 313 10.06 9.66 -19.31
C GLY A 313 11.21 8.66 -19.37
N LYS A 314 12.47 9.11 -19.23
CA LYS A 314 13.64 8.23 -19.23
C LYS A 314 13.67 7.40 -17.95
N ALA A 315 13.76 6.08 -18.10
CA ALA A 315 13.82 5.15 -16.97
C ALA A 315 15.15 5.27 -16.21
N ILE A 316 15.04 5.28 -14.89
CA ILE A 316 16.16 5.28 -13.96
C ILE A 316 16.61 3.84 -13.73
N LYS A 317 17.92 3.61 -13.71
CA LYS A 317 18.56 2.32 -13.46
C LYS A 317 18.97 2.18 -12.00
N THR A 318 19.65 3.20 -11.45
CA THR A 318 20.11 3.23 -10.06
C THR A 318 20.08 4.66 -9.51
N ALA A 319 20.05 4.77 -8.18
CA ALA A 319 20.27 6.02 -7.45
C ALA A 319 21.30 5.72 -6.36
N THR A 320 22.44 6.41 -6.40
CA THR A 320 23.57 6.18 -5.49
C THR A 320 23.80 7.43 -4.67
N LEU A 321 23.76 7.31 -3.35
CA LEU A 321 24.05 8.39 -2.42
C LEU A 321 25.57 8.52 -2.23
N SER A 322 26.09 9.75 -2.24
CA SER A 322 27.48 10.07 -1.93
C SER A 322 27.83 9.79 -0.46
N ASP A 323 29.11 9.59 -0.16
CA ASP A 323 29.59 9.32 1.21
C ASP A 323 29.26 10.45 2.21
N ASP A 324 29.20 11.69 1.74
CA ASP A 324 28.80 12.85 2.56
C ASP A 324 27.29 12.91 2.82
N LYS A 325 26.51 12.01 2.21
CA LYS A 325 25.05 11.90 2.26
C LYS A 325 24.29 13.12 1.74
N LYS A 326 24.91 13.95 0.89
CA LYS A 326 24.29 15.19 0.37
C LYS A 326 23.97 15.16 -1.11
N THR A 327 24.49 14.21 -1.87
CA THR A 327 24.30 14.15 -3.32
C THR A 327 23.86 12.76 -3.75
N VAL A 328 22.79 12.69 -4.53
CA VAL A 328 22.36 11.45 -5.18
C VAL A 328 22.71 11.52 -6.65
N THR A 329 23.43 10.51 -7.15
CA THR A 329 23.67 10.31 -8.57
C THR A 329 22.66 9.30 -9.11
N VAL A 330 21.81 9.75 -10.02
CA VAL A 330 20.78 8.96 -10.68
C VAL A 330 21.31 8.49 -12.04
N GLU A 331 21.55 7.19 -12.20
CA GLU A 331 21.97 6.59 -13.47
C GLU A 331 20.75 6.21 -14.32
N LEU A 332 20.80 6.45 -15.63
CA LEU A 332 19.70 6.20 -16.56
C LEU A 332 19.91 4.94 -17.41
N GLN A 333 18.82 4.20 -17.66
CA GLN A 333 18.83 3.09 -18.63
C GLN A 333 19.06 3.62 -20.06
N GLY A 334 18.33 4.67 -20.45
CA GLY A 334 18.48 5.37 -21.73
C GLY A 334 19.55 6.46 -21.70
N THR A 335 19.58 7.33 -22.72
CA THR A 335 20.41 8.54 -22.74
C THR A 335 19.54 9.79 -22.78
N LEU A 336 20.04 10.87 -22.18
CA LEU A 336 19.48 12.21 -22.34
C LEU A 336 19.88 12.82 -23.69
N ASN A 337 19.18 13.87 -24.10
CA ASN A 337 19.50 14.60 -25.31
C ASN A 337 20.45 15.76 -24.98
N ASN A 338 21.61 15.80 -25.62
CA ASN A 338 22.59 16.86 -25.39
C ASN A 338 22.03 18.24 -25.80
N ASN A 339 22.44 19.30 -25.09
CA ASN A 339 22.02 20.69 -25.28
C ASN A 339 20.49 20.91 -25.17
N LYS A 340 19.84 20.17 -24.27
CA LYS A 340 18.41 20.31 -23.96
C LYS A 340 18.19 20.54 -22.48
N VAL A 341 16.99 20.97 -22.13
CA VAL A 341 16.49 21.03 -20.75
C VAL A 341 15.57 19.85 -20.48
N ASP A 342 15.60 19.36 -19.25
CA ASP A 342 14.65 18.38 -18.73
C ASP A 342 14.30 18.75 -17.28
N PHE A 343 13.35 18.03 -16.70
CA PHE A 343 12.83 18.31 -15.36
C PHE A 343 12.85 17.03 -14.53
N LEU A 344 13.38 17.14 -13.32
CA LEU A 344 13.38 16.06 -12.34
C LEU A 344 12.31 16.30 -11.27
N ASN A 345 11.54 15.26 -10.96
CA ASN A 345 10.75 15.21 -9.74
C ASN A 345 11.47 14.36 -8.71
N VAL A 346 11.55 14.87 -7.49
CA VAL A 346 12.05 14.18 -6.30
C VAL A 346 10.89 14.08 -5.30
N SER A 347 10.65 12.90 -4.77
CA SER A 347 9.53 12.63 -3.86
C SER A 347 9.97 11.72 -2.73
N ASN A 348 9.40 11.86 -1.54
CA ASN A 348 9.57 10.92 -0.41
C ASN A 348 11.02 10.66 0.07
N VAL A 349 11.99 11.49 -0.29
CA VAL A 349 13.35 11.42 0.27
C VAL A 349 13.30 11.95 1.70
N LYS A 350 13.66 11.13 2.69
CA LYS A 350 13.67 11.51 4.11
C LYS A 350 15.03 12.11 4.50
N ALA A 351 14.99 13.02 5.46
CA ALA A 351 16.15 13.54 6.18
C ALA A 351 15.76 13.56 7.67
N GLY A 352 15.99 12.45 8.36
CA GLY A 352 15.41 12.20 9.68
C GLY A 352 13.87 12.16 9.61
N ASN A 353 13.20 13.04 10.36
CA ASN A 353 11.73 13.10 10.40
C ASN A 353 11.11 13.96 9.28
N VAL A 354 11.93 14.63 8.46
CA VAL A 354 11.47 15.53 7.40
C VAL A 354 11.44 14.79 6.08
N VAL A 355 10.39 15.00 5.28
CA VAL A 355 10.33 14.56 3.88
C VAL A 355 10.71 15.72 2.98
N VAL A 356 11.77 15.55 2.20
CA VAL A 356 12.24 16.48 1.18
C VAL A 356 11.67 16.03 -0.17
N SER A 357 10.96 16.94 -0.84
CA SER A 357 10.35 16.69 -2.16
C SER A 357 10.40 17.95 -3.00
N ALA A 358 10.55 17.79 -4.31
CA ALA A 358 10.59 18.88 -5.28
C ALA A 358 9.98 18.41 -6.60
N LYS A 359 9.15 19.25 -7.22
CA LYS A 359 8.46 18.93 -8.48
C LYS A 359 8.94 19.85 -9.59
N ASP A 360 9.09 19.28 -10.78
CA ASP A 360 9.51 19.98 -12.00
C ASP A 360 10.80 20.80 -11.79
N VAL A 361 11.83 20.21 -11.16
CA VAL A 361 13.13 20.87 -10.99
C VAL A 361 13.87 20.87 -12.33
N GLU A 362 13.92 22.03 -12.98
CA GLU A 362 14.57 22.23 -14.27
C GLU A 362 16.09 22.06 -14.16
N PHE A 363 16.67 21.36 -15.13
CA PHE A 363 18.12 21.31 -15.31
C PHE A 363 18.50 21.24 -16.79
N SER A 364 19.65 21.80 -17.13
CA SER A 364 20.23 21.73 -18.46
C SER A 364 21.17 20.53 -18.59
N ILE A 365 21.12 19.90 -19.76
CA ILE A 365 21.97 18.78 -20.15
C ILE A 365 22.99 19.31 -21.15
N ALA A 366 24.24 19.34 -20.74
CA ALA A 366 25.34 19.76 -21.59
C ALA A 366 26.53 18.85 -21.33
N ASP A 367 26.80 18.00 -22.31
CA ASP A 367 28.00 17.20 -22.39
C ASP A 367 28.91 17.83 -23.44
N ASN A 368 30.06 18.33 -23.01
CA ASN A 368 31.03 19.07 -23.81
C ASN A 368 32.49 18.74 -23.46
N GLU A 369 32.72 17.76 -22.60
CA GLU A 369 34.06 17.30 -22.26
C GLU A 369 34.43 16.07 -23.10
N LEU A 370 35.73 15.83 -23.25
CA LEU A 370 36.20 14.57 -23.82
C LEU A 370 36.39 13.58 -22.67
N PRO A 371 36.09 12.28 -22.86
CA PRO A 371 36.35 11.27 -21.84
C PRO A 371 37.87 11.14 -21.62
N LYS A 372 38.30 11.31 -20.37
CA LYS A 372 39.71 11.22 -19.95
C LYS A 372 39.90 10.03 -19.04
N VAL A 373 41.09 9.44 -19.07
CA VAL A 373 41.51 8.46 -18.06
C VAL A 373 41.95 9.21 -16.81
N GLU A 374 41.23 9.05 -15.71
CA GLU A 374 41.56 9.65 -14.41
C GLU A 374 42.61 8.84 -13.65
N SER A 375 42.51 7.51 -13.72
CA SER A 375 43.48 6.63 -13.07
C SER A 375 43.58 5.29 -13.77
N VAL A 376 44.77 4.70 -13.67
CA VAL A 376 45.05 3.33 -14.06
C VAL A 376 45.72 2.62 -12.90
N LYS A 377 45.19 1.47 -12.50
CA LYS A 377 45.66 0.69 -11.35
C LYS A 377 45.80 -0.77 -11.74
N SER A 378 46.95 -1.38 -11.49
CA SER A 378 47.10 -2.83 -11.56
C SER A 378 46.32 -3.47 -10.40
N LEU A 379 45.50 -4.46 -10.72
CA LEU A 379 44.84 -5.35 -9.77
C LEU A 379 45.67 -6.65 -9.75
N GLY A 380 46.89 -6.58 -9.25
CA GLY A 380 47.83 -7.71 -9.28
C GLY A 380 48.29 -8.10 -10.69
N THR A 381 48.66 -9.37 -10.87
CA THR A 381 49.30 -9.87 -12.10
C THR A 381 48.33 -10.31 -13.21
N LYS A 382 47.01 -10.12 -13.05
CA LYS A 382 46.03 -10.54 -14.08
C LYS A 382 45.21 -9.43 -14.70
N SER A 383 45.01 -8.31 -14.00
CA SER A 383 44.07 -7.31 -14.48
C SER A 383 44.54 -5.88 -14.24
N VAL A 384 44.08 -4.97 -15.09
CA VAL A 384 44.29 -3.53 -14.97
C VAL A 384 42.93 -2.84 -14.92
N LYS A 385 42.72 -2.00 -13.91
CA LYS A 385 41.55 -1.13 -13.76
C LYS A 385 41.84 0.24 -14.34
N VAL A 386 40.92 0.74 -15.16
CA VAL A 386 40.93 2.06 -15.78
C VAL A 386 39.68 2.80 -15.35
N VAL A 387 39.83 3.99 -14.77
CA VAL A 387 38.72 4.86 -14.37
C VAL A 387 38.69 6.08 -15.28
N PHE A 388 37.51 6.39 -15.83
CA PHE A 388 37.27 7.52 -16.72
C PHE A 388 36.59 8.69 -15.98
N SER A 389 36.82 9.91 -16.46
CA SER A 389 36.27 11.16 -15.92
C SER A 389 34.74 11.26 -16.03
N GLU A 390 34.14 10.42 -16.87
CA GLU A 390 32.72 10.40 -17.15
C GLU A 390 32.26 9.02 -17.64
N PRO A 391 30.94 8.74 -17.67
CA PRO A 391 30.37 7.52 -18.24
C PRO A 391 30.79 7.30 -19.70
N VAL A 392 31.45 6.16 -19.97
CA VAL A 392 31.85 5.75 -21.32
C VAL A 392 31.01 4.59 -21.84
N GLN A 393 30.85 4.50 -23.16
CA GLN A 393 30.34 3.29 -23.80
C GLN A 393 31.34 2.15 -23.58
N LEU A 394 30.86 0.91 -23.53
CA LEU A 394 31.71 -0.28 -23.35
C LEU A 394 32.86 -0.26 -24.38
N PRO A 395 34.11 -0.08 -23.93
CA PRO A 395 35.23 0.03 -24.87
C PRO A 395 35.55 -1.29 -25.58
N ALA A 396 36.07 -1.21 -26.80
CA ALA A 396 36.53 -2.36 -27.55
C ALA A 396 38.01 -2.66 -27.25
N GLN A 397 38.48 -3.87 -27.56
CA GLN A 397 39.90 -4.25 -27.41
C GLN A 397 40.84 -3.30 -28.17
N GLY A 398 40.45 -2.85 -29.36
CA GLY A 398 41.23 -1.92 -30.17
C GLY A 398 41.38 -0.51 -29.58
N ASN A 399 40.71 -0.20 -28.47
CA ASN A 399 40.91 1.06 -27.75
C ASN A 399 42.11 1.03 -26.80
N PHE A 400 42.78 -0.12 -26.64
CA PHE A 400 43.86 -0.30 -25.70
C PHE A 400 45.09 -0.91 -26.35
N GLU A 401 46.27 -0.46 -25.93
CA GLU A 401 47.54 -1.13 -26.19
C GLU A 401 48.27 -1.35 -24.87
N LEU A 402 48.82 -2.55 -24.69
CA LEU A 402 49.65 -2.90 -23.54
C LEU A 402 51.07 -3.14 -24.05
N ASP A 403 52.02 -2.34 -23.55
CA ASP A 403 53.43 -2.32 -23.96
C ASP A 403 53.63 -2.16 -25.47
N GLY A 404 52.84 -1.28 -26.09
CA GLY A 404 52.88 -0.99 -27.52
C GLY A 404 52.33 -2.11 -28.41
N LYS A 405 51.66 -3.11 -27.84
CA LYS A 405 50.95 -4.16 -28.58
C LYS A 405 49.44 -3.96 -28.41
N ALA A 406 48.68 -4.19 -29.47
CA ALA A 406 47.22 -4.19 -29.40
C ALA A 406 46.74 -5.11 -28.26
N TYR A 407 45.90 -4.57 -27.39
CA TYR A 407 45.39 -5.31 -26.25
C TYR A 407 44.53 -6.50 -26.71
N PHE A 408 44.78 -7.67 -26.13
CA PHE A 408 44.02 -8.89 -26.41
C PHE A 408 43.62 -9.57 -25.10
N GLY A 409 42.36 -9.39 -24.73
CA GLY A 409 41.85 -9.85 -23.43
C GLY A 409 40.36 -9.60 -23.24
N LYS A 410 39.85 -10.06 -22.11
CA LYS A 410 38.50 -9.74 -21.66
C LYS A 410 38.44 -8.27 -21.21
N ILE A 411 37.34 -7.62 -21.53
CA ILE A 411 37.02 -6.27 -21.06
C ILE A 411 35.70 -6.37 -20.31
N THR A 412 35.69 -5.96 -19.05
CA THR A 412 34.47 -5.81 -18.26
C THR A 412 34.32 -4.35 -17.86
N GLN A 413 33.07 -3.92 -17.68
CA GLN A 413 32.74 -2.56 -17.26
C GLN A 413 31.85 -2.62 -16.01
N PRO A 414 32.44 -2.76 -14.81
CA PRO A 414 31.67 -2.88 -13.56
C PRO A 414 30.77 -1.67 -13.28
N THR A 415 31.22 -0.48 -13.67
CA THR A 415 30.43 0.77 -13.63
C THR A 415 30.63 1.51 -14.94
N LEU A 416 29.75 2.47 -15.28
CA LEU A 416 29.89 3.22 -16.53
C LEU A 416 31.22 3.99 -16.63
N ARG A 417 31.90 4.24 -15.51
CA ARG A 417 33.19 4.94 -15.43
C ARG A 417 34.39 4.00 -15.28
N THR A 418 34.18 2.74 -14.91
CA THR A 418 35.26 1.80 -14.58
C THR A 418 35.32 0.67 -15.59
N VAL A 419 36.50 0.43 -16.13
CA VAL A 419 36.78 -0.67 -17.05
C VAL A 419 37.90 -1.53 -16.48
N VAL A 420 37.71 -2.85 -16.50
CA VAL A 420 38.73 -3.81 -16.07
C VAL A 420 39.19 -4.62 -17.28
N LEU A 421 40.48 -4.56 -17.52
CA LEU A 421 41.18 -5.24 -18.61
C LEU A 421 41.87 -6.48 -18.05
N THR A 422 41.41 -7.66 -18.44
CA THR A 422 42.03 -8.96 -18.10
C THR A 422 42.60 -9.64 -19.36
N PRO A 423 43.91 -9.58 -19.61
CA PRO A 423 44.53 -10.27 -20.75
C PRO A 423 44.26 -11.78 -20.74
N TYR A 424 44.07 -12.38 -21.92
CA TYR A 424 43.92 -13.84 -22.01
C TYR A 424 45.24 -14.59 -21.83
N SER A 425 46.37 -13.92 -22.08
CA SER A 425 47.69 -14.46 -21.79
C SER A 425 48.13 -14.06 -20.39
N THR A 426 48.40 -15.03 -19.54
CA THR A 426 48.93 -14.83 -18.18
C THR A 426 50.33 -14.21 -18.16
N SER A 427 51.02 -14.15 -19.32
CA SER A 427 52.33 -13.51 -19.46
C SER A 427 52.26 -12.04 -19.89
N ALA A 428 51.06 -11.47 -20.06
CA ALA A 428 50.89 -10.10 -20.57
C ALA A 428 51.07 -9.02 -19.49
N LEU A 429 50.88 -9.37 -18.21
CA LEU A 429 51.07 -8.49 -17.04
C LEU A 429 52.06 -9.14 -16.07
N THR A 430 53.31 -9.26 -16.51
CA THR A 430 54.40 -9.76 -15.66
C THR A 430 54.72 -8.78 -14.53
N VAL A 431 55.44 -9.21 -13.50
CA VAL A 431 55.91 -8.29 -12.46
C VAL A 431 56.90 -7.30 -13.08
N GLY A 432 56.68 -6.00 -12.89
CA GLY A 432 57.50 -4.93 -13.45
C GLY A 432 56.69 -3.75 -13.99
N ASP A 433 57.37 -2.84 -14.68
CA ASP A 433 56.74 -1.67 -15.30
C ASP A 433 56.15 -2.02 -16.66
N HIS A 434 54.90 -1.60 -16.84
CA HIS A 434 54.09 -1.74 -18.04
C HIS A 434 53.57 -0.37 -18.48
N LYS A 435 53.21 -0.26 -19.74
CA LYS A 435 52.59 0.96 -20.28
C LYS A 435 51.27 0.62 -20.94
N LEU A 436 50.17 1.19 -20.42
CA LEU A 436 48.85 1.11 -21.04
C LEU A 436 48.59 2.39 -21.83
N THR A 437 48.35 2.24 -23.12
CA THR A 437 47.87 3.31 -23.99
C THR A 437 46.37 3.13 -24.20
N VAL A 438 45.61 4.21 -23.98
CA VAL A 438 44.15 4.27 -24.17
C VAL A 438 43.85 5.27 -25.29
N VAL A 439 43.04 4.88 -26.26
CA VAL A 439 42.71 5.71 -27.42
C VAL A 439 41.28 5.49 -27.91
N GLY A 440 40.59 6.57 -28.29
CA GLY A 440 39.33 6.50 -29.02
C GLY A 440 38.17 5.87 -28.24
N VAL A 441 38.24 5.87 -26.91
CA VAL A 441 37.11 5.43 -26.06
C VAL A 441 36.01 6.46 -26.18
N LYS A 442 34.78 6.01 -26.46
CA LYS A 442 33.66 6.89 -26.76
C LYS A 442 32.75 7.06 -25.54
N ASP A 443 32.32 8.29 -25.28
CA ASP A 443 31.27 8.57 -24.28
C ASP A 443 29.85 8.39 -24.87
N TYR A 444 28.82 8.79 -24.12
CA TYR A 444 27.43 8.72 -24.57
C TYR A 444 26.97 9.92 -25.42
N ALA A 445 27.69 11.05 -25.43
CA ALA A 445 27.48 12.17 -26.37
C ALA A 445 28.16 11.95 -27.72
N GLY A 446 29.05 10.96 -27.78
CA GLY A 446 29.82 10.55 -28.92
C GLY A 446 31.19 11.20 -29.07
N PHE A 447 31.69 11.91 -28.05
CA PHE A 447 33.07 12.34 -28.06
C PHE A 447 34.01 11.17 -27.78
N VAL A 448 35.25 11.31 -28.24
CA VAL A 448 36.26 10.25 -28.21
C VAL A 448 37.46 10.69 -27.40
N SER A 449 37.99 9.78 -26.58
CA SER A 449 39.16 10.03 -25.75
C SER A 449 40.39 10.27 -26.62
N LEU A 450 41.23 11.21 -26.19
CA LEU A 450 42.56 11.39 -26.79
C LEU A 450 43.45 10.19 -26.46
N THR A 451 44.46 9.96 -27.31
CA THR A 451 45.51 8.98 -27.02
C THR A 451 46.29 9.42 -25.79
N THR A 452 46.25 8.63 -24.73
CA THR A 452 47.01 8.86 -23.50
C THR A 452 47.74 7.58 -23.11
N SER A 453 48.96 7.71 -22.59
CA SER A 453 49.75 6.59 -22.10
C SER A 453 49.96 6.73 -20.60
N HIS A 454 49.73 5.64 -19.88
CA HIS A 454 49.81 5.58 -18.42
C HIS A 454 50.79 4.49 -18.04
N ASP A 455 51.76 4.85 -17.20
CA ASP A 455 52.69 3.89 -16.62
C ASP A 455 51.99 3.11 -15.50
N ILE A 456 52.16 1.79 -15.52
CA ILE A 456 51.58 0.86 -14.56
C ILE A 456 52.71 0.02 -14.01
N THR A 457 52.95 0.07 -12.72
CA THR A 457 53.83 -0.90 -12.08
C THR A 457 53.00 -2.07 -11.57
N VAL A 458 53.20 -3.24 -12.15
CA VAL A 458 52.62 -4.50 -11.69
C VAL A 458 53.56 -5.07 -10.64
N VAL A 459 53.06 -5.20 -9.42
CA VAL A 459 53.81 -5.78 -8.30
C VAL A 459 53.34 -7.21 -8.10
N GLU A 460 54.27 -8.10 -7.76
CA GLU A 460 53.91 -9.45 -7.34
C GLU A 460 53.16 -9.37 -6.02
N ASP A 461 51.93 -9.85 -6.02
CA ASP A 461 51.11 -9.94 -4.83
C ASP A 461 50.92 -11.43 -4.49
N LYS A 462 51.35 -11.78 -3.28
CA LYS A 462 51.32 -13.13 -2.71
C LYS A 462 50.43 -13.22 -1.48
N GLU A 463 49.87 -12.10 -1.04
CA GLU A 463 49.03 -12.10 0.15
C GLU A 463 47.62 -12.53 -0.26
N ALA A 464 47.00 -13.40 0.54
CA ALA A 464 45.62 -13.78 0.30
C ALA A 464 44.68 -12.72 0.88
N PRO A 465 43.52 -12.46 0.25
CA PRO A 465 42.56 -11.51 0.79
C PRO A 465 42.06 -11.97 2.17
N THR A 466 41.89 -11.02 3.09
CA THR A 466 41.35 -11.24 4.44
C THR A 466 40.10 -10.38 4.67
N ILE A 467 39.36 -10.62 5.75
CA ILE A 467 38.18 -9.82 6.12
C ILE A 467 38.63 -8.73 7.10
N THR A 468 38.50 -7.46 6.71
CA THR A 468 38.87 -6.31 7.55
C THR A 468 37.71 -5.76 8.36
N ALA A 469 36.48 -5.92 7.86
CA ALA A 469 35.26 -5.54 8.58
C ALA A 469 34.08 -6.41 8.15
N ALA A 470 33.15 -6.62 9.09
CA ALA A 470 31.88 -7.28 8.81
C ALA A 470 30.75 -6.66 9.63
N THR A 471 29.62 -6.41 8.99
CA THR A 471 28.36 -6.03 9.65
C THR A 471 27.26 -6.98 9.20
N ALA A 472 26.24 -7.20 10.03
CA ALA A 472 25.18 -8.15 9.69
C ALA A 472 23.82 -7.71 10.24
N THR A 473 22.77 -8.07 9.51
CA THR A 473 21.40 -8.21 10.01
C THR A 473 21.05 -9.69 10.09
N LEU A 474 19.86 -10.04 10.57
CA LEU A 474 19.41 -11.45 10.54
C LEU A 474 19.34 -12.00 9.09
N GLU A 475 19.10 -11.15 8.09
CA GLU A 475 18.89 -11.53 6.70
C GLU A 475 20.10 -11.24 5.78
N SER A 476 21.19 -10.63 6.29
CA SER A 476 22.33 -10.31 5.43
C SER A 476 23.63 -10.11 6.20
N VAL A 477 24.75 -10.32 5.50
CA VAL A 477 26.09 -9.92 5.98
C VAL A 477 26.75 -9.04 4.93
N THR A 478 27.39 -7.96 5.37
CA THR A 478 28.24 -7.11 4.55
C THR A 478 29.68 -7.33 4.97
N LEU A 479 30.53 -7.71 4.02
CA LEU A 479 31.94 -8.02 4.24
C LEU A 479 32.81 -7.01 3.50
N THR A 480 33.84 -6.50 4.17
CA THR A 480 34.91 -5.71 3.57
C THR A 480 36.18 -6.54 3.56
N PHE A 481 36.78 -6.70 2.38
CA PHE A 481 38.03 -7.43 2.19
C PHE A 481 39.25 -6.49 2.36
N SER A 482 40.43 -7.04 2.67
CA SER A 482 41.70 -6.27 2.76
C SER A 482 42.11 -5.62 1.45
N GLU A 483 41.59 -6.12 0.34
CA GLU A 483 41.91 -5.67 -1.01
C GLU A 483 40.74 -5.95 -1.99
N GLU A 484 40.89 -5.49 -3.24
CA GLU A 484 39.93 -5.77 -4.31
C GLU A 484 39.99 -7.25 -4.71
N VAL A 485 38.86 -7.95 -4.59
CA VAL A 485 38.74 -9.38 -4.93
C VAL A 485 38.14 -9.55 -6.32
N ASP A 486 38.46 -10.66 -6.99
CA ASP A 486 37.89 -11.02 -8.29
C ASP A 486 36.41 -11.41 -8.13
N PRO A 487 35.47 -10.61 -8.67
CA PRO A 487 34.03 -10.87 -8.53
C PRO A 487 33.58 -12.19 -9.15
N GLU A 488 34.35 -12.77 -10.07
CA GLU A 488 34.04 -14.08 -10.66
C GLU A 488 34.25 -15.24 -9.68
N THR A 489 34.99 -14.99 -8.59
CA THR A 489 35.22 -15.96 -7.52
C THR A 489 34.29 -15.78 -6.32
N LEU A 490 33.49 -14.71 -6.32
CA LEU A 490 32.49 -14.40 -5.29
C LEU A 490 31.19 -15.20 -5.53
N ASP A 491 31.19 -16.43 -5.02
CA ASP A 491 29.99 -17.27 -4.96
C ASP A 491 29.32 -17.15 -3.58
N SER A 492 28.00 -16.89 -3.56
CA SER A 492 27.23 -16.83 -2.31
C SER A 492 27.20 -18.16 -1.57
N ASP A 493 27.36 -19.29 -2.28
CA ASP A 493 27.49 -20.62 -1.68
C ASP A 493 28.71 -20.76 -0.76
N ASN A 494 29.73 -19.92 -0.97
CA ASN A 494 30.96 -19.92 -0.18
C ASN A 494 30.92 -18.98 1.03
N VAL A 495 29.82 -18.25 1.23
CA VAL A 495 29.58 -17.41 2.41
C VAL A 495 28.45 -18.02 3.23
N TYR A 496 28.76 -18.50 4.43
CA TYR A 496 27.81 -19.29 5.20
C TYR A 496 28.04 -19.17 6.71
N TRP A 497 27.00 -19.46 7.50
CA TRP A 497 27.14 -19.70 8.94
C TRP A 497 26.84 -21.17 9.24
N LYS A 498 27.24 -21.66 10.42
CA LYS A 498 27.04 -23.07 10.80
C LYS A 498 25.93 -23.21 11.82
N SER A 499 24.97 -24.09 11.56
CA SER A 499 23.99 -24.58 12.55
C SER A 499 24.33 -26.02 12.90
N GLY A 500 24.99 -26.24 14.03
CA GLY A 500 25.61 -27.54 14.31
C GLY A 500 26.68 -27.87 13.27
N THR A 501 26.49 -28.95 12.51
CA THR A 501 27.38 -29.36 11.40
C THR A 501 26.97 -28.79 10.04
N ASP A 502 25.76 -28.26 9.91
CA ASP A 502 25.21 -27.86 8.62
C ASP A 502 25.69 -26.47 8.21
N LYS A 503 26.09 -26.33 6.94
CA LYS A 503 26.44 -25.04 6.34
C LYS A 503 25.16 -24.36 5.83
N ILE A 504 24.76 -23.28 6.50
CA ILE A 504 23.63 -22.44 6.10
C ILE A 504 24.19 -21.30 5.22
N LYS A 505 24.00 -21.44 3.91
CA LYS A 505 24.63 -20.60 2.88
C LYS A 505 23.84 -19.33 2.59
N ALA A 506 24.54 -18.29 2.15
CA ALA A 506 23.90 -17.13 1.53
C ALA A 506 23.26 -17.52 0.19
N THR A 507 22.42 -16.63 -0.32
CA THR A 507 21.59 -16.84 -1.51
C THR A 507 21.68 -15.63 -2.45
N GLY A 508 21.40 -15.87 -3.73
CA GLY A 508 21.42 -14.83 -4.76
C GLY A 508 22.83 -14.37 -5.14
N THR A 509 22.91 -13.36 -6.00
CA THR A 509 24.19 -12.77 -6.41
C THR A 509 24.67 -11.77 -5.35
N PRO A 510 25.94 -11.84 -4.91
CA PRO A 510 26.51 -10.83 -4.01
C PRO A 510 26.39 -9.42 -4.59
N LYS A 511 25.95 -8.46 -3.78
CA LYS A 511 25.82 -7.06 -4.20
C LYS A 511 27.10 -6.31 -3.86
N ALA A 512 27.83 -5.83 -4.87
CA ALA A 512 28.93 -4.90 -4.67
C ALA A 512 28.40 -3.57 -4.10
N LEU A 513 29.01 -3.11 -3.01
CA LEU A 513 28.76 -1.82 -2.37
C LEU A 513 29.94 -0.86 -2.56
N ALA A 514 31.14 -1.40 -2.71
CA ALA A 514 32.37 -0.72 -3.12
C ALA A 514 33.30 -1.76 -3.75
N ASP A 515 34.46 -1.36 -4.24
CA ASP A 515 35.42 -2.25 -4.93
C ASP A 515 35.81 -3.50 -4.10
N ASN A 516 36.00 -3.32 -2.78
CA ASN A 516 36.35 -4.39 -1.84
C ASN A 516 35.23 -4.73 -0.83
N LYS A 517 34.00 -4.25 -1.05
CA LYS A 517 32.90 -4.39 -0.08
C LYS A 517 31.66 -4.99 -0.72
N TYR A 518 31.18 -6.11 -0.18
CA TYR A 518 30.10 -6.90 -0.76
C TYR A 518 29.05 -7.28 0.28
N LYS A 519 27.78 -7.24 -0.12
CA LYS A 519 26.63 -7.69 0.68
C LYS A 519 26.12 -9.03 0.17
N PHE A 520 25.97 -9.97 1.10
CA PHE A 520 25.42 -11.31 0.89
C PHE A 520 24.09 -11.43 1.64
N THR A 521 23.09 -12.05 1.02
CA THR A 521 21.72 -12.11 1.57
C THR A 521 21.37 -13.55 1.92
N PHE A 522 20.70 -13.74 3.06
CA PHE A 522 20.15 -15.02 3.49
C PHE A 522 18.63 -14.95 3.36
N ASP A 523 18.02 -16.00 2.83
CA ASP A 523 16.57 -16.11 2.86
C ASP A 523 16.07 -16.26 4.31
N LYS A 524 14.76 -16.11 4.51
CA LYS A 524 14.14 -16.13 5.84
C LYS A 524 14.34 -17.46 6.59
N ALA A 525 14.49 -18.58 5.88
CA ALA A 525 14.73 -19.90 6.50
C ALA A 525 16.20 -20.06 6.92
N ASN A 526 17.10 -19.43 6.18
CA ASN A 526 18.56 -19.46 6.35
C ASN A 526 19.10 -18.24 7.12
N ALA A 527 18.22 -17.40 7.65
CA ALA A 527 18.56 -16.20 8.39
C ALA A 527 19.48 -16.49 9.59
N LEU A 528 20.42 -15.59 9.84
CA LEU A 528 21.38 -15.66 10.93
C LEU A 528 20.66 -15.78 12.30
N PRO A 529 21.22 -16.49 13.28
CA PRO A 529 20.69 -16.54 14.63
C PRO A 529 20.82 -15.18 15.35
N THR A 530 20.05 -14.99 16.42
CA THR A 530 20.23 -13.83 17.31
C THR A 530 21.49 -14.03 18.16
N GLY A 531 22.34 -13.00 18.25
CA GLY A 531 23.59 -13.04 19.01
C GLY A 531 24.84 -13.17 18.14
N ALA A 532 25.97 -13.46 18.76
CA ALA A 532 27.24 -13.61 18.07
C ALA A 532 27.27 -14.88 17.22
N VAL A 533 27.57 -14.73 15.93
CA VAL A 533 27.68 -15.85 14.97
C VAL A 533 28.94 -15.70 14.12
N LEU A 534 29.59 -16.82 13.83
CA LEU A 534 30.72 -16.89 12.91
C LEU A 534 30.20 -17.02 11.47
N ILE A 535 30.63 -16.08 10.63
CA ILE A 535 30.43 -16.10 9.19
C ILE A 535 31.71 -16.61 8.56
N TYR A 536 31.61 -17.72 7.83
CA TYR A 536 32.71 -18.36 7.11
C TYR A 536 32.71 -17.89 5.66
N VAL A 537 33.90 -17.67 5.13
CA VAL A 537 34.13 -17.27 3.73
C VAL A 537 35.19 -18.19 3.13
N GLU A 538 34.86 -18.80 2.01
CA GLU A 538 35.75 -19.72 1.27
C GLU A 538 35.85 -19.30 -0.21
N GLY A 539 36.84 -19.82 -0.94
CA GLY A 539 36.87 -19.75 -2.41
C GLY A 539 37.12 -18.38 -3.07
N VAL A 540 37.02 -17.28 -2.32
CA VAL A 540 37.28 -15.91 -2.81
C VAL A 540 38.76 -15.75 -3.15
N LYS A 541 39.05 -15.20 -4.33
CA LYS A 541 40.41 -14.91 -4.78
C LYS A 541 40.57 -13.44 -5.10
N ASP A 542 41.77 -12.93 -4.89
CA ASP A 542 42.17 -11.67 -5.50
C ASP A 542 42.43 -11.83 -7.01
N TYR A 543 42.78 -10.71 -7.64
CA TYR A 543 43.16 -10.69 -9.05
C TYR A 543 44.58 -11.22 -9.32
N SER A 544 45.37 -11.57 -8.30
CA SER A 544 46.62 -12.33 -8.44
C SER A 544 46.38 -13.85 -8.43
N GLY A 545 45.19 -14.28 -7.97
CA GLY A 545 44.80 -15.67 -7.79
C GLY A 545 45.10 -16.22 -6.40
N ASN A 546 45.56 -15.41 -5.45
CA ASN A 546 45.70 -15.87 -4.07
C ASN A 546 44.30 -16.02 -3.49
N GLN A 547 44.05 -17.19 -2.90
CA GLN A 547 42.74 -17.54 -2.39
C GLN A 547 42.69 -17.27 -0.88
N ILE A 548 41.59 -16.69 -0.42
CA ILE A 548 41.28 -16.53 1.01
C ILE A 548 41.54 -17.85 1.75
N ALA A 549 42.18 -17.77 2.92
CA ALA A 549 42.57 -18.95 3.67
C ALA A 549 41.34 -19.81 3.98
N LYS A 550 41.52 -21.14 3.95
CA LYS A 550 40.44 -22.08 4.26
C LYS A 550 39.93 -21.83 5.67
N ASP A 551 38.61 -21.96 5.85
CA ASP A 551 37.93 -21.77 7.14
C ASP A 551 38.06 -20.33 7.71
N THR A 552 38.38 -19.33 6.87
CA THR A 552 38.36 -17.93 7.28
C THR A 552 36.98 -17.56 7.81
N SER A 553 36.94 -17.00 9.01
CA SER A 553 35.68 -16.64 9.65
C SER A 553 35.77 -15.33 10.41
N VAL A 554 34.67 -14.60 10.44
CA VAL A 554 34.51 -13.35 11.20
C VAL A 554 33.29 -13.46 12.10
N THR A 555 33.41 -13.02 13.35
CA THR A 555 32.29 -12.94 14.27
C THR A 555 31.48 -11.68 14.00
N VAL A 556 30.18 -11.84 13.80
CA VAL A 556 29.23 -10.73 13.67
C VAL A 556 28.14 -10.84 14.73
N ASN A 557 27.64 -9.70 15.19
CA ASN A 557 26.41 -9.61 15.96
C ASN A 557 25.33 -9.09 15.03
N ALA A 558 24.42 -9.96 14.62
CA ALA A 558 23.38 -9.59 13.68
C ALA A 558 22.38 -8.62 14.33
N GLU A 559 22.23 -7.44 13.75
CA GLU A 559 21.24 -6.45 14.17
C GLU A 559 19.82 -6.91 13.81
N ILE A 560 18.88 -6.67 14.72
CA ILE A 560 17.48 -7.01 14.52
C ILE A 560 16.78 -5.84 13.84
N ASP A 561 16.21 -6.09 12.67
CA ASP A 561 15.38 -5.13 11.98
C ASP A 561 13.99 -5.03 12.62
N GLN A 562 13.74 -3.93 13.33
CA GLN A 562 12.46 -3.62 13.98
C GLN A 562 11.63 -2.60 13.18
N THR A 563 12.09 -2.19 12.00
CA THR A 563 11.42 -1.19 11.19
C THR A 563 10.21 -1.81 10.48
N ARG A 564 9.08 -1.10 10.48
CA ARG A 564 7.83 -1.59 9.87
C ARG A 564 7.79 -1.25 8.39
N PRO A 565 7.13 -2.07 7.54
CA PRO A 565 6.82 -1.65 6.19
C PRO A 565 5.84 -0.48 6.21
N GLU A 566 6.05 0.50 5.33
CA GLU A 566 5.24 1.69 5.16
C GLU A 566 4.80 1.78 3.70
N VAL A 567 3.57 2.23 3.42
CA VAL A 567 3.14 2.53 2.05
C VAL A 567 3.81 3.83 1.60
N ARG A 568 4.61 3.74 0.54
CA ARG A 568 5.29 4.88 -0.10
C ARG A 568 4.39 5.55 -1.14
N LYS A 569 3.65 4.75 -1.90
CA LYS A 569 2.80 5.22 -3.01
C LYS A 569 1.62 4.27 -3.20
N ALA A 570 0.46 4.81 -3.56
CA ALA A 570 -0.68 4.06 -4.04
C ALA A 570 -1.31 4.80 -5.23
N GLU A 571 -1.47 4.13 -6.37
CA GLU A 571 -1.99 4.73 -7.61
C GLU A 571 -2.86 3.75 -8.41
N ALA A 572 -3.84 4.26 -9.15
CA ALA A 572 -4.65 3.45 -10.05
C ALA A 572 -3.87 3.28 -11.36
N ILE A 573 -3.62 2.03 -11.75
CA ILE A 573 -3.06 1.73 -13.08
C ILE A 573 -4.16 1.86 -14.13
N ASP A 574 -5.34 1.33 -13.81
CA ASP A 574 -6.54 1.40 -14.64
C ASP A 574 -7.78 1.35 -13.73
N SER A 575 -8.97 1.20 -14.33
CA SER A 575 -10.21 1.20 -13.57
C SER A 575 -10.37 -0.01 -12.62
N LYS A 576 -9.58 -1.07 -12.73
CA LYS A 576 -9.68 -2.28 -11.88
C LYS A 576 -8.41 -2.63 -11.12
N HIS A 577 -7.29 -1.97 -11.38
CA HIS A 577 -6.00 -2.27 -10.75
C HIS A 577 -5.43 -1.07 -9.99
N ILE A 578 -5.08 -1.28 -8.73
CA ILE A 578 -4.35 -0.31 -7.89
C ILE A 578 -2.96 -0.87 -7.62
N GLN A 579 -1.91 -0.11 -7.91
CA GLN A 579 -0.54 -0.44 -7.54
C GLN A 579 -0.17 0.28 -6.24
N VAL A 580 0.48 -0.45 -5.33
CA VAL A 580 0.95 0.06 -4.06
C VAL A 580 2.42 -0.31 -3.86
N THR A 581 3.25 0.69 -3.64
CA THR A 581 4.69 0.53 -3.38
C THR A 581 4.96 0.70 -1.89
N PHE A 582 5.73 -0.23 -1.31
CA PHE A 582 6.07 -0.25 0.11
C PHE A 582 7.56 0.02 0.34
N SER A 583 7.90 0.45 1.55
CA SER A 583 9.27 0.79 1.97
C SER A 583 10.21 -0.42 2.05
N LYS A 584 9.69 -1.64 2.09
CA LYS A 584 10.46 -2.88 2.33
C LYS A 584 9.83 -4.05 1.57
N ALA A 585 10.64 -5.09 1.34
CA ALA A 585 10.13 -6.37 0.83
C ALA A 585 9.10 -6.94 1.82
N LEU A 586 7.95 -7.37 1.29
CA LEU A 586 6.79 -7.81 2.06
C LEU A 586 6.78 -9.32 2.22
N LEU A 587 6.01 -9.88 3.16
CA LEU A 587 5.73 -11.32 3.28
C LEU A 587 4.51 -11.69 2.42
N ASN A 588 4.64 -12.73 1.57
CA ASN A 588 3.70 -13.00 0.47
C ASN A 588 2.34 -13.40 1.02
N ASP A 589 2.36 -14.21 2.07
CA ASP A 589 1.14 -14.67 2.74
C ASP A 589 0.34 -13.50 3.28
N SER A 590 0.99 -12.44 3.82
CA SER A 590 0.26 -11.25 4.27
C SER A 590 -0.31 -10.41 3.12
N VAL A 591 0.31 -10.47 1.93
CA VAL A 591 -0.14 -9.74 0.74
C VAL A 591 -1.36 -10.42 0.10
N LYS A 592 -1.40 -11.75 0.05
CA LYS A 592 -2.51 -12.50 -0.59
C LYS A 592 -3.83 -12.44 0.19
N GLU A 593 -3.80 -12.00 1.44
CA GLU A 593 -4.97 -11.89 2.29
C GLU A 593 -5.81 -10.67 1.89
N THR A 594 -6.77 -10.83 0.98
CA THR A 594 -7.61 -9.73 0.45
C THR A 594 -8.32 -8.90 1.54
N LYS A 595 -8.59 -9.49 2.72
CA LYS A 595 -9.15 -8.80 3.91
C LYS A 595 -8.25 -7.70 4.49
N ASN A 596 -6.98 -7.66 4.09
CA ASN A 596 -6.02 -6.63 4.45
C ASN A 596 -6.20 -5.34 3.65
N TYR A 597 -7.05 -5.36 2.62
CA TYR A 597 -7.33 -4.24 1.73
C TYR A 597 -8.82 -3.88 1.80
N SER A 598 -9.11 -2.58 1.81
CA SER A 598 -10.45 -2.05 1.62
C SER A 598 -10.37 -0.90 0.64
N VAL A 599 -11.24 -0.93 -0.37
CA VAL A 599 -11.30 0.12 -1.39
C VAL A 599 -12.69 0.71 -1.36
N THR A 600 -12.78 2.04 -1.36
CA THR A 600 -14.03 2.76 -1.54
C THR A 600 -13.91 3.72 -2.71
N ASP A 601 -14.97 3.84 -3.49
CA ASP A 601 -15.02 4.82 -4.57
C ASP A 601 -15.12 6.27 -4.05
N LYS A 602 -15.16 7.23 -4.97
CA LYS A 602 -15.31 8.65 -4.66
C LYS A 602 -16.54 9.01 -3.82
N ASP A 603 -17.58 8.18 -3.85
CA ASP A 603 -18.85 8.40 -3.14
C ASP A 603 -18.88 7.64 -1.80
N GLY A 604 -17.77 6.98 -1.43
CA GLY A 604 -17.65 6.19 -0.21
C GLY A 604 -18.26 4.79 -0.29
N LYS A 605 -18.67 4.34 -1.48
CA LYS A 605 -19.21 2.99 -1.68
C LYS A 605 -18.06 1.99 -1.76
N VAL A 606 -18.20 0.87 -1.05
CA VAL A 606 -17.19 -0.21 -1.04
C VAL A 606 -17.07 -0.85 -2.42
N VAL A 607 -15.84 -0.96 -2.90
CA VAL A 607 -15.44 -1.69 -4.11
C VAL A 607 -14.73 -2.97 -3.68
N ALA A 608 -15.30 -4.13 -4.04
CA ALA A 608 -14.78 -5.41 -3.58
C ALA A 608 -13.41 -5.74 -4.21
N VAL A 609 -12.46 -6.10 -3.36
CA VAL A 609 -11.12 -6.59 -3.77
C VAL A 609 -11.25 -8.05 -4.20
N LYS A 610 -10.77 -8.34 -5.42
CA LYS A 610 -10.73 -9.67 -6.01
C LYS A 610 -9.46 -10.42 -5.62
N ASP A 611 -8.32 -9.77 -5.78
CA ASP A 611 -7.01 -10.35 -5.49
C ASP A 611 -5.99 -9.27 -5.12
N ALA A 612 -4.89 -9.68 -4.47
CA ALA A 612 -3.75 -8.83 -4.19
C ALA A 612 -2.46 -9.67 -4.31
N VAL A 613 -1.57 -9.26 -5.21
CA VAL A 613 -0.35 -10.01 -5.52
C VAL A 613 0.86 -9.09 -5.55
N ARG A 614 2.04 -9.61 -5.23
CA ARG A 614 3.28 -8.86 -5.46
C ARG A 614 3.52 -8.70 -6.97
N SER A 615 3.98 -7.52 -7.38
CA SER A 615 4.19 -7.20 -8.79
C SER A 615 5.59 -7.61 -9.25
N GLY A 616 5.67 -8.63 -10.12
CA GLY A 616 6.92 -9.06 -10.76
C GLY A 616 8.00 -9.58 -9.80
N ASN A 617 9.27 -9.27 -10.07
CA ASN A 617 10.41 -9.63 -9.22
C ASN A 617 10.58 -8.69 -8.01
N ASP A 618 9.82 -7.59 -7.95
CA ASP A 618 9.91 -6.60 -6.89
C ASP A 618 9.04 -7.00 -5.69
N ASN A 619 9.70 -7.42 -4.62
CA ASN A 619 9.03 -7.94 -3.43
C ASN A 619 8.36 -6.85 -2.57
N ASN A 620 8.46 -5.57 -2.95
CA ASN A 620 7.90 -4.42 -2.24
C ASN A 620 6.76 -3.71 -2.99
N VAL A 621 6.36 -4.19 -4.17
CA VAL A 621 5.23 -3.62 -4.94
C VAL A 621 4.07 -4.62 -4.93
N VAL A 622 2.86 -4.14 -4.71
CA VAL A 622 1.62 -4.94 -4.70
C VAL A 622 0.65 -4.38 -5.73
N THR A 623 0.04 -5.26 -6.52
CA THR A 623 -1.08 -4.95 -7.40
C THR A 623 -2.35 -5.53 -6.78
N ILE A 624 -3.32 -4.67 -6.53
CA ILE A 624 -4.66 -4.99 -6.01
C ILE A 624 -5.61 -5.03 -7.21
N GLU A 625 -6.26 -6.16 -7.45
CA GLU A 625 -7.30 -6.34 -8.47
C GLU A 625 -8.70 -6.20 -7.85
N LEU A 626 -9.62 -5.51 -8.54
CA LEU A 626 -10.99 -5.26 -8.10
C LEU A 626 -12.01 -6.00 -8.97
N TYR A 627 -13.14 -6.43 -8.40
CA TYR A 627 -14.22 -7.07 -9.17
C TYR A 627 -14.89 -6.07 -10.15
N THR A 628 -15.17 -4.87 -9.66
CA THR A 628 -15.83 -3.80 -10.40
C THR A 628 -14.88 -2.63 -10.63
N ALA A 629 -15.16 -1.84 -11.66
CA ALA A 629 -14.38 -0.64 -11.96
C ALA A 629 -14.51 0.41 -10.84
N LEU A 630 -13.43 1.11 -10.56
CA LEU A 630 -13.36 2.33 -9.78
C LEU A 630 -14.10 3.45 -10.50
N SER A 631 -14.68 4.36 -9.72
CA SER A 631 -15.18 5.63 -10.25
C SER A 631 -14.00 6.52 -10.63
N THR A 632 -14.16 7.32 -11.69
CA THR A 632 -13.20 8.38 -12.02
C THR A 632 -13.10 9.39 -10.87
N GLY A 633 -11.90 9.92 -10.63
CA GLY A 633 -11.60 10.82 -9.50
C GLY A 633 -10.96 10.12 -8.30
N ASP A 634 -11.04 10.76 -7.13
CA ASP A 634 -10.37 10.32 -5.90
C ASP A 634 -11.10 9.16 -5.22
N ASN A 635 -10.55 7.96 -5.35
CA ASN A 635 -10.95 6.78 -4.60
C ASN A 635 -10.10 6.67 -3.32
N THR A 636 -10.46 5.80 -2.39
CA THR A 636 -9.70 5.58 -1.14
C THR A 636 -9.29 4.14 -1.04
N VAL A 637 -8.02 3.89 -0.71
CA VAL A 637 -7.50 2.56 -0.37
C VAL A 637 -7.03 2.56 1.09
N THR A 638 -7.49 1.58 1.84
CA THR A 638 -7.03 1.28 3.20
C THR A 638 -6.29 -0.05 3.19
N ILE A 639 -5.13 -0.08 3.83
CA ILE A 639 -4.24 -1.24 3.87
C ILE A 639 -3.81 -1.48 5.31
N LYS A 640 -3.94 -2.72 5.78
CA LYS A 640 -3.62 -3.13 7.16
C LYS A 640 -2.95 -4.50 7.19
N ASN A 641 -2.31 -4.82 8.31
CA ASN A 641 -1.76 -6.16 8.62
C ASN A 641 -0.74 -6.75 7.61
N ILE A 642 -0.23 -5.95 6.66
CA ILE A 642 0.86 -6.38 5.79
C ILE A 642 2.14 -6.47 6.62
N LYS A 643 2.88 -7.55 6.44
CA LYS A 643 4.15 -7.80 7.14
C LYS A 643 5.33 -7.69 6.20
N ASP A 644 6.48 -7.29 6.71
CA ASP A 644 7.72 -7.38 5.95
C ASP A 644 8.24 -8.82 5.87
N ASN A 645 9.17 -9.08 4.96
CA ASN A 645 9.75 -10.40 4.76
C ASN A 645 10.91 -10.72 5.72
N THR A 646 11.12 -9.91 6.77
CA THR A 646 12.17 -10.18 7.76
C THR A 646 11.79 -11.39 8.61
N ARG A 647 12.74 -11.94 9.36
CA ARG A 647 12.47 -13.03 10.30
C ARG A 647 11.47 -12.61 11.38
N LEU A 648 11.55 -11.37 11.86
CA LEU A 648 10.62 -10.81 12.84
C LEU A 648 9.22 -10.60 12.23
N GLY A 649 9.14 -10.27 10.94
CA GLY A 649 7.90 -10.08 10.20
C GLY A 649 7.11 -8.89 10.75
N ASN A 650 7.72 -7.71 10.76
CA ASN A 650 7.14 -6.51 11.32
C ASN A 650 5.85 -6.14 10.56
N THR A 651 4.76 -5.95 11.29
CA THR A 651 3.47 -5.54 10.72
C THR A 651 3.45 -4.02 10.49
N MET A 652 2.96 -3.58 9.33
CA MET A 652 2.73 -2.15 9.05
C MET A 652 1.74 -1.52 10.03
N LEU A 653 1.82 -0.19 10.16
CA LEU A 653 0.69 0.59 10.67
C LEU A 653 -0.41 0.68 9.61
N ASP A 654 -1.66 0.80 10.05
CA ASP A 654 -2.79 1.00 9.15
C ASP A 654 -2.56 2.23 8.26
N TYR A 655 -2.70 2.04 6.96
CA TYR A 655 -2.58 3.07 5.96
C TYR A 655 -3.95 3.38 5.36
N SER A 656 -4.23 4.66 5.14
CA SER A 656 -5.39 5.11 4.38
C SER A 656 -4.97 6.24 3.45
N GLY A 657 -5.07 6.01 2.15
CA GLY A 657 -4.61 6.94 1.12
C GLY A 657 -5.64 7.15 0.01
N LYS A 658 -5.51 8.27 -0.71
CA LYS A 658 -6.30 8.55 -1.91
C LYS A 658 -5.62 7.97 -3.14
N VAL A 659 -6.43 7.38 -4.01
CA VAL A 659 -6.02 6.84 -5.30
C VAL A 659 -6.90 7.47 -6.37
N ASN A 660 -6.32 8.38 -7.15
CA ASN A 660 -7.04 9.05 -8.22
C ASN A 660 -7.06 8.16 -9.48
N LEU A 661 -8.25 7.92 -10.04
CA LEU A 661 -8.41 7.35 -11.38
C LEU A 661 -8.68 8.51 -12.35
N ALA A 662 -7.80 8.71 -13.32
CA ALA A 662 -7.93 9.78 -14.30
C ALA A 662 -9.24 9.66 -15.12
N ASP A 663 -9.90 10.79 -15.37
CA ASP A 663 -11.00 10.85 -16.34
C ASP A 663 -10.43 10.83 -17.76
N VAL A 664 -10.63 9.71 -18.46
CA VAL A 664 -10.21 9.50 -19.85
C VAL A 664 -11.37 9.63 -20.84
N THR A 665 -12.56 10.02 -20.38
CA THR A 665 -13.73 10.14 -21.25
C THR A 665 -13.58 11.39 -22.12
N THR A 666 -13.68 11.25 -23.45
CA THR A 666 -13.59 12.41 -24.35
C THR A 666 -14.90 13.21 -24.35
N PRO A 667 -14.88 14.55 -24.21
CA PRO A 667 -16.08 15.38 -24.38
C PRO A 667 -16.63 15.28 -25.81
N LYS A 668 -17.91 15.57 -26.00
CA LYS A 668 -18.59 15.57 -27.30
C LYS A 668 -19.35 16.87 -27.51
N LEU A 669 -19.47 17.28 -28.76
CA LEU A 669 -20.40 18.32 -29.15
C LEU A 669 -21.84 17.81 -28.93
N ASP A 670 -22.56 18.48 -28.03
CA ASP A 670 -23.91 18.12 -27.60
C ASP A 670 -24.97 18.82 -28.46
N SER A 671 -24.76 20.10 -28.77
CA SER A 671 -25.71 20.86 -29.56
C SER A 671 -25.09 22.06 -30.29
N LYS A 672 -25.85 22.59 -31.25
CA LYS A 672 -25.46 23.73 -32.08
C LYS A 672 -26.66 24.61 -32.39
N LEU A 673 -26.46 25.92 -32.26
CA LEU A 673 -27.47 26.93 -32.61
C LEU A 673 -26.81 28.00 -33.47
N VAL A 674 -27.52 28.44 -34.50
CA VAL A 674 -27.06 29.50 -35.41
C VAL A 674 -28.18 30.51 -35.54
N SER A 675 -27.85 31.78 -35.33
CA SER A 675 -28.70 32.91 -35.68
C SER A 675 -27.99 33.74 -36.74
N VAL A 676 -28.47 33.67 -37.98
CA VAL A 676 -27.99 34.42 -39.14
C VAL A 676 -28.13 35.93 -38.90
N ILE A 677 -29.29 36.38 -38.42
CA ILE A 677 -29.58 37.81 -38.20
C ILE A 677 -28.65 38.40 -37.13
N ASN A 678 -28.52 37.73 -35.99
CA ASN A 678 -27.63 38.15 -34.90
C ASN A 678 -26.14 37.76 -35.12
N ARG A 679 -25.80 37.12 -36.24
CA ARG A 679 -24.46 36.60 -36.59
C ARG A 679 -23.81 35.82 -35.43
N THR A 680 -24.58 34.99 -34.76
CA THR A 680 -24.16 34.29 -33.54
C THR A 680 -24.22 32.79 -33.75
N VAL A 681 -23.16 32.08 -33.34
CA VAL A 681 -23.08 30.63 -33.28
C VAL A 681 -22.90 30.21 -31.83
N ILE A 682 -23.67 29.23 -31.38
CA ILE A 682 -23.56 28.67 -30.04
C ILE A 682 -23.27 27.20 -30.16
N VAL A 683 -22.24 26.76 -29.45
CA VAL A 683 -21.80 25.36 -29.41
C VAL A 683 -21.95 24.87 -27.99
N GLY A 684 -22.76 23.83 -27.81
CA GLY A 684 -22.95 23.13 -26.54
C GLY A 684 -22.13 21.84 -26.49
N PHE A 685 -21.69 21.48 -25.29
CA PHE A 685 -20.90 20.29 -24.99
C PHE A 685 -21.63 19.40 -23.97
N ASP A 686 -21.42 18.08 -24.06
CA ASP A 686 -22.11 17.09 -23.23
C ASP A 686 -21.63 17.09 -21.77
N LYS A 687 -20.46 17.69 -21.53
CA LYS A 687 -19.89 17.92 -20.22
C LYS A 687 -19.15 19.24 -20.14
N LYS A 688 -18.72 19.57 -18.92
CA LYS A 688 -17.98 20.79 -18.63
C LYS A 688 -16.62 20.78 -19.33
N MET A 689 -16.34 21.84 -20.08
CA MET A 689 -15.07 22.03 -20.78
C MET A 689 -14.10 22.86 -19.95
N ASP A 690 -12.82 22.86 -20.32
CA ASP A 690 -11.83 23.80 -19.79
C ASP A 690 -12.14 25.20 -20.35
N PRO A 691 -12.54 26.17 -19.48
CA PRO A 691 -12.90 27.51 -19.91
C PRO A 691 -11.75 28.24 -20.64
N ALA A 692 -10.48 27.94 -20.31
CA ALA A 692 -9.34 28.54 -20.97
C ALA A 692 -9.26 28.11 -22.44
N THR A 693 -9.45 26.81 -22.72
CA THR A 693 -9.46 26.31 -24.10
C THR A 693 -10.69 26.77 -24.87
N LEU A 694 -11.84 26.92 -24.22
CA LEU A 694 -13.05 27.46 -24.86
C LEU A 694 -12.88 28.93 -25.27
N ALA A 695 -12.18 29.74 -24.47
CA ALA A 695 -11.97 31.15 -24.73
C ALA A 695 -10.80 31.43 -25.71
N ASP A 696 -10.00 30.42 -26.05
CA ASP A 696 -8.86 30.55 -26.95
C ASP A 696 -9.31 30.56 -28.42
N TYR A 697 -9.12 31.71 -29.07
CA TYR A 697 -9.43 31.94 -30.48
C TYR A 697 -8.72 30.96 -31.44
N SER A 698 -7.52 30.49 -31.09
CA SER A 698 -6.76 29.55 -31.93
C SER A 698 -7.43 28.18 -32.05
N ASN A 699 -8.32 27.84 -31.10
CA ASN A 699 -9.14 26.64 -31.14
C ASN A 699 -10.36 26.75 -32.08
N TYR A 700 -10.50 27.86 -32.81
CA TYR A 700 -11.57 28.02 -33.79
C TYR A 700 -11.01 28.47 -35.14
N HIS A 701 -11.53 27.87 -36.20
CA HIS A 701 -11.35 28.39 -37.56
C HIS A 701 -12.72 28.76 -38.14
N VAL A 702 -12.72 29.69 -39.08
CA VAL A 702 -13.92 30.13 -39.78
C VAL A 702 -13.64 30.18 -41.28
N GLN A 703 -14.62 29.78 -42.08
CA GLN A 703 -14.55 29.89 -43.52
C GLN A 703 -15.24 31.16 -44.00
N ILE A 704 -14.47 32.04 -44.67
CA ILE A 704 -14.91 33.34 -45.18
C ILE A 704 -14.63 33.40 -46.68
N ASN A 705 -15.65 33.63 -47.50
CA ASN A 705 -15.56 33.63 -48.97
C ASN A 705 -14.72 32.46 -49.53
N GLY A 706 -15.00 31.23 -49.09
CA GLY A 706 -14.27 30.02 -49.48
C GLY A 706 -12.96 29.75 -48.74
N GLU A 707 -12.32 30.74 -48.12
CA GLU A 707 -11.03 30.60 -47.44
C GLU A 707 -11.18 30.28 -45.95
N ARG A 708 -10.42 29.30 -45.44
CA ARG A 708 -10.42 28.93 -44.02
C ARG A 708 -9.33 29.68 -43.28
N VAL A 709 -9.71 30.47 -42.28
CA VAL A 709 -8.82 31.30 -41.47
C VAL A 709 -9.04 31.04 -39.98
N THR A 710 -8.03 31.33 -39.15
CA THR A 710 -8.19 31.30 -37.68
C THR A 710 -9.10 32.42 -37.21
N LEU A 711 -9.96 32.14 -36.22
CA LEU A 711 -10.80 33.16 -35.61
C LEU A 711 -9.93 34.17 -34.86
N THR A 712 -10.33 35.45 -34.83
CA THR A 712 -9.60 36.50 -34.11
C THR A 712 -10.56 37.38 -33.33
N PRO A 713 -10.09 38.08 -32.28
CA PRO A 713 -10.91 39.03 -31.52
C PRO A 713 -11.48 40.19 -32.36
N GLU A 714 -10.86 40.51 -33.50
CA GLU A 714 -11.37 41.54 -34.42
C GLU A 714 -12.59 41.07 -35.24
N LEU A 715 -12.81 39.76 -35.35
CA LEU A 715 -13.82 39.15 -36.21
C LEU A 715 -15.05 38.66 -35.43
N ALA A 716 -14.87 38.20 -34.20
CA ALA A 716 -15.96 37.76 -33.34
C ALA A 716 -15.58 37.86 -31.85
N ASP A 717 -16.59 37.99 -31.00
CA ASP A 717 -16.46 37.86 -29.55
C ASP A 717 -16.77 36.42 -29.12
N ILE A 718 -15.93 35.86 -28.23
CA ILE A 718 -16.15 34.55 -27.59
C ILE A 718 -16.65 34.75 -26.15
N THR A 719 -17.77 34.12 -25.81
CA THR A 719 -18.31 34.11 -24.44
C THR A 719 -18.54 32.68 -23.97
N VAL A 720 -17.92 32.29 -22.85
CA VAL A 720 -18.16 30.99 -22.20
C VAL A 720 -19.46 31.06 -21.40
N LEU A 721 -20.33 30.07 -21.57
CA LEU A 721 -21.68 30.03 -21.02
C LEU A 721 -21.95 28.71 -20.27
N ASN A 722 -23.05 28.67 -19.51
CA ASN A 722 -23.59 27.46 -18.87
C ASN A 722 -22.56 26.65 -18.08
N ASP A 723 -21.80 27.32 -17.21
CA ASP A 723 -20.72 26.70 -16.41
C ASP A 723 -19.67 25.96 -17.28
N SER A 724 -19.27 26.57 -18.39
CA SER A 724 -18.32 26.02 -19.37
C SER A 724 -18.82 24.79 -20.14
N LYS A 725 -20.14 24.57 -20.19
CA LYS A 725 -20.76 23.56 -21.07
C LYS A 725 -21.20 24.13 -22.43
N ALA A 726 -21.06 25.44 -22.64
CA ALA A 726 -21.34 26.05 -23.93
C ALA A 726 -20.41 27.24 -24.21
N VAL A 727 -20.25 27.56 -25.49
CA VAL A 727 -19.56 28.76 -25.96
C VAL A 727 -20.41 29.48 -27.01
N SER A 728 -20.53 30.80 -26.89
CA SER A 728 -21.16 31.68 -27.86
C SER A 728 -20.10 32.46 -28.62
N ILE A 729 -20.21 32.47 -29.94
CA ILE A 729 -19.31 33.16 -30.87
C ILE A 729 -20.17 34.13 -31.68
N LYS A 730 -20.04 35.42 -31.37
CA LYS A 730 -20.82 36.50 -31.99
C LYS A 730 -19.94 37.31 -32.93
N PHE A 731 -20.22 37.25 -34.22
CA PHE A 731 -19.44 37.93 -35.24
C PHE A 731 -19.78 39.43 -35.32
N VAL A 732 -18.76 40.24 -35.57
CA VAL A 732 -18.88 41.69 -35.75
C VAL A 732 -19.73 42.03 -36.98
N GLU A 733 -20.24 43.26 -37.06
CA GLU A 733 -21.04 43.72 -38.22
C GLU A 733 -20.19 43.97 -39.46
N THR A 734 -18.97 44.46 -39.26
CA THR A 734 -18.03 44.74 -40.32
C THR A 734 -16.63 44.25 -39.95
N TYR A 735 -15.94 43.63 -40.91
CA TYR A 735 -14.56 43.16 -40.77
C TYR A 735 -13.76 43.59 -41.99
N LYS A 736 -12.65 44.33 -41.77
CA LYS A 736 -11.82 44.94 -42.82
C LYS A 736 -12.66 45.78 -43.81
N ASN A 737 -13.52 46.67 -43.29
CA ASN A 737 -14.41 47.57 -44.04
C ASN A 737 -15.47 46.89 -44.94
N GLN A 738 -15.76 45.60 -44.71
CA GLN A 738 -16.82 44.88 -45.42
C GLN A 738 -17.82 44.30 -44.44
N SER A 739 -19.11 44.27 -44.81
CA SER A 739 -20.16 43.68 -43.97
C SER A 739 -19.95 42.18 -43.82
N VAL A 740 -20.03 41.68 -42.59
CA VAL A 740 -19.99 40.25 -42.28
C VAL A 740 -21.41 39.70 -42.36
N VAL A 741 -21.60 38.70 -43.21
CA VAL A 741 -22.92 38.09 -43.47
C VAL A 741 -22.79 36.58 -43.36
N PHE A 742 -23.77 35.93 -42.73
CA PHE A 742 -23.88 34.47 -42.74
C PHE A 742 -24.60 34.05 -44.02
N ALA A 743 -23.87 33.60 -45.04
CA ALA A 743 -24.42 33.30 -46.36
C ALA A 743 -23.57 32.27 -47.12
N ALA A 744 -24.19 31.56 -48.05
CA ALA A 744 -23.49 30.66 -48.95
C ALA A 744 -22.72 31.42 -50.04
N GLY A 745 -21.66 30.79 -50.58
CA GLY A 745 -20.87 31.33 -51.68
C GLY A 745 -19.92 32.48 -51.31
N ASN A 746 -19.16 32.95 -52.29
CA ASN A 746 -18.13 33.97 -52.11
C ASN A 746 -18.65 35.34 -52.54
N SER A 747 -18.26 36.39 -51.82
CA SER A 747 -18.58 37.77 -52.17
C SER A 747 -17.33 38.63 -52.30
N THR A 748 -17.33 39.58 -53.24
CA THR A 748 -16.29 40.62 -53.37
C THR A 748 -16.60 41.86 -52.54
N THR A 749 -17.87 42.06 -52.15
CA THR A 749 -18.36 43.24 -51.41
C THR A 749 -18.66 42.95 -49.94
N GLN A 750 -18.76 41.67 -49.57
CA GLN A 750 -19.10 41.19 -48.23
C GLN A 750 -18.15 40.08 -47.78
N ARG A 751 -18.12 39.80 -46.48
CA ARG A 751 -17.45 38.66 -45.87
C ARG A 751 -18.49 37.60 -45.54
N ASN A 752 -18.70 36.66 -46.45
CA ASN A 752 -19.65 35.58 -46.24
C ASN A 752 -19.03 34.52 -45.32
N VAL A 753 -19.52 34.41 -44.09
CA VAL A 753 -19.16 33.35 -43.15
C VAL A 753 -20.01 32.12 -43.47
N GLN A 754 -19.36 31.01 -43.85
CA GLN A 754 -20.04 29.78 -44.30
C GLN A 754 -20.01 28.67 -43.26
N ASN A 755 -18.87 28.49 -42.58
CA ASN A 755 -18.64 27.40 -41.62
C ASN A 755 -17.79 27.88 -40.46
N LEU A 756 -18.13 27.43 -39.25
CA LEU A 756 -17.29 27.49 -38.06
C LEU A 756 -16.70 26.09 -37.79
N TYR A 757 -15.41 26.02 -37.49
CA TYR A 757 -14.70 24.80 -37.14
C TYR A 757 -14.26 24.88 -35.69
N VAL A 758 -14.74 23.94 -34.86
CA VAL A 758 -14.33 23.80 -33.45
C VAL A 758 -13.16 22.83 -33.37
N LEU A 759 -12.04 23.30 -32.82
CA LEU A 759 -10.75 22.61 -32.82
C LEU A 759 -10.29 22.17 -31.42
N GLY A 760 -9.15 22.68 -30.96
CA GLY A 760 -8.40 22.19 -29.80
C GLY A 760 -9.01 22.45 -28.43
N VAL A 761 -10.34 22.53 -28.33
CA VAL A 761 -11.04 22.64 -27.05
C VAL A 761 -10.96 21.31 -26.28
N LYS A 762 -10.75 21.41 -24.97
CA LYS A 762 -10.54 20.26 -24.08
C LYS A 762 -11.51 20.31 -22.91
N ASP A 763 -11.75 19.16 -22.29
CA ASP A 763 -12.37 19.14 -20.97
C ASP A 763 -11.38 19.54 -19.86
N THR A 764 -11.90 19.66 -18.64
CA THR A 764 -11.07 19.98 -17.45
C THR A 764 -10.02 18.92 -17.10
N ALA A 765 -10.13 17.70 -17.65
CA ALA A 765 -9.15 16.63 -17.51
C ALA A 765 -8.13 16.60 -18.68
N GLY A 766 -8.23 17.53 -19.63
CA GLY A 766 -7.34 17.67 -20.78
C GLY A 766 -7.71 16.81 -22.00
N ASN A 767 -8.85 16.10 -21.97
CA ASN A 767 -9.30 15.28 -23.09
C ASN A 767 -9.84 16.15 -24.21
N LEU A 768 -9.42 15.88 -25.45
CA LEU A 768 -9.92 16.54 -26.66
C LEU A 768 -11.33 16.06 -27.02
N LEU A 769 -12.07 16.90 -27.76
CA LEU A 769 -13.35 16.51 -28.36
C LEU A 769 -13.25 15.19 -29.12
N LYS A 770 -14.22 14.30 -28.88
CA LYS A 770 -14.34 12.98 -29.54
C LYS A 770 -14.29 13.08 -31.06
N GLN A 771 -14.79 14.18 -31.62
CA GLN A 771 -14.82 14.48 -33.05
C GLN A 771 -13.42 14.53 -33.69
N PHE A 772 -12.35 14.74 -32.91
CA PHE A 772 -10.96 14.62 -33.38
C PHE A 772 -10.46 13.18 -33.48
N VAL A 773 -11.09 12.27 -32.74
CA VAL A 773 -10.73 10.85 -32.71
C VAL A 773 -11.55 10.07 -33.73
N ASP A 774 -12.84 10.38 -33.88
CA ASP A 774 -13.75 9.63 -34.76
C ASP A 774 -13.95 10.22 -36.17
N ASN A 775 -13.43 11.42 -36.44
CA ASN A 775 -13.58 12.13 -37.73
C ASN A 775 -15.02 12.27 -38.21
N SER A 776 -16.00 12.33 -37.30
CA SER A 776 -17.43 12.45 -37.63
C SER A 776 -17.81 13.74 -38.37
N GLY A 777 -16.92 14.73 -38.44
CA GLY A 777 -17.16 16.03 -39.07
C GLY A 777 -18.15 16.93 -38.34
N LEU A 778 -18.68 16.49 -37.19
CA LEU A 778 -19.67 17.23 -36.39
C LEU A 778 -19.11 18.52 -35.77
N ASN A 779 -17.79 18.67 -35.73
CA ASN A 779 -17.09 19.88 -35.30
C ASN A 779 -17.06 20.99 -36.38
N VAL A 780 -17.65 20.73 -37.55
CA VAL A 780 -17.91 21.75 -38.58
C VAL A 780 -19.38 22.17 -38.50
N ILE A 781 -19.62 23.45 -38.24
CA ILE A 781 -20.95 24.04 -38.04
C ILE A 781 -21.26 24.96 -39.22
N PRO A 782 -22.18 24.58 -40.11
CA PRO A 782 -22.67 25.46 -41.16
C PRO A 782 -23.39 26.66 -40.56
N THR A 783 -23.06 27.87 -41.02
CA THR A 783 -23.62 29.13 -40.50
C THR A 783 -24.66 29.75 -41.42
N THR A 784 -24.89 29.17 -42.61
CA THR A 784 -25.66 29.80 -43.70
C THR A 784 -27.18 29.79 -43.52
N ALA A 785 -27.69 29.15 -42.46
CA ALA A 785 -29.11 29.09 -42.15
C ALA A 785 -29.32 29.12 -40.64
N ASP A 786 -30.46 29.66 -40.20
CA ASP A 786 -30.87 29.59 -38.80
C ASP A 786 -31.07 28.12 -38.40
N LEU A 787 -30.53 27.75 -37.25
CA LEU A 787 -30.87 26.49 -36.60
C LEU A 787 -31.92 26.77 -35.53
N THR A 788 -33.03 26.05 -35.59
CA THR A 788 -34.16 26.21 -34.66
C THR A 788 -34.08 25.18 -33.53
N VAL A 789 -34.64 25.55 -32.37
CA VAL A 789 -34.75 24.64 -31.22
C VAL A 789 -35.98 23.76 -31.40
N GLY A 790 -35.81 22.45 -31.23
CA GLY A 790 -36.87 21.45 -31.32
C GLY A 790 -36.49 20.18 -30.59
N LEU A 791 -37.31 19.14 -30.71
CA LEU A 791 -36.97 17.82 -30.17
C LEU A 791 -35.87 17.16 -31.01
N ALA A 792 -34.88 16.56 -30.35
CA ALA A 792 -33.81 15.79 -30.99
C ALA A 792 -33.80 14.35 -30.47
N THR A 793 -33.30 13.42 -31.29
CA THR A 793 -33.20 12.00 -30.90
C THR A 793 -32.48 11.88 -29.57
N TYR A 794 -33.11 11.24 -28.59
CA TYR A 794 -32.56 11.14 -27.23
C TYR A 794 -31.26 10.33 -27.23
N ASP A 795 -31.28 9.20 -27.93
CA ASP A 795 -30.17 8.26 -28.00
C ASP A 795 -30.25 7.53 -29.36
N THR A 796 -29.15 7.54 -30.12
CA THR A 796 -29.12 7.05 -31.51
C THR A 796 -29.13 5.53 -31.63
N ASP A 797 -28.91 4.82 -30.52
CA ASP A 797 -28.98 3.36 -30.48
C ASP A 797 -30.43 2.85 -30.50
N TYR A 798 -31.40 3.75 -30.33
CA TYR A 798 -32.83 3.46 -30.29
C TYR A 798 -33.59 4.19 -31.40
N ASP A 799 -34.86 3.80 -31.58
CA ASP A 799 -35.73 4.39 -32.60
C ASP A 799 -35.82 5.92 -32.46
N ALA A 800 -35.73 6.61 -33.59
CA ALA A 800 -35.73 8.07 -33.64
C ALA A 800 -37.01 8.71 -33.08
N LYS A 801 -38.10 7.97 -32.89
CA LYS A 801 -39.33 8.46 -32.23
C LYS A 801 -39.12 8.86 -30.77
N TYR A 802 -38.10 8.30 -30.11
CA TYR A 802 -37.75 8.62 -28.72
C TYR A 802 -36.90 9.90 -28.66
N LYS A 803 -37.52 10.97 -28.19
CA LYS A 803 -36.90 12.28 -27.92
C LYS A 803 -36.88 12.58 -26.42
N ALA A 804 -37.44 11.70 -25.60
CA ALA A 804 -37.40 11.75 -24.15
C ALA A 804 -37.15 10.36 -23.56
N ALA A 805 -36.68 10.29 -22.31
CA ALA A 805 -36.48 9.04 -21.59
C ALA A 805 -36.85 9.16 -20.11
N LEU A 806 -37.49 8.12 -19.56
CA LEU A 806 -37.68 7.96 -18.12
C LEU A 806 -36.37 7.43 -17.54
N THR A 807 -35.77 8.19 -16.62
CA THR A 807 -34.46 7.88 -16.02
C THR A 807 -34.55 7.60 -14.53
N ALA A 808 -35.68 7.92 -13.92
CA ALA A 808 -36.11 7.45 -12.61
C ALA A 808 -37.64 7.46 -12.57
N LYS A 809 -38.25 6.81 -11.58
CA LYS A 809 -39.72 6.67 -11.46
C LYS A 809 -40.53 7.96 -11.55
N ASN A 810 -39.91 9.11 -11.25
CA ASN A 810 -40.51 10.44 -11.33
C ASN A 810 -39.67 11.42 -12.17
N THR A 811 -38.75 10.96 -13.00
CA THR A 811 -37.83 11.82 -13.73
C THR A 811 -37.80 11.48 -15.21
N ILE A 812 -38.27 12.41 -16.04
CA ILE A 812 -38.18 12.33 -17.50
C ILE A 812 -37.12 13.31 -17.98
N GLN A 813 -36.22 12.87 -18.84
CA GLN A 813 -35.28 13.73 -19.55
C GLN A 813 -35.75 13.93 -20.99
N VAL A 814 -35.86 15.17 -21.43
CA VAL A 814 -36.29 15.55 -22.79
C VAL A 814 -35.08 16.08 -23.54
N LYS A 815 -34.78 15.52 -24.71
CA LYS A 815 -33.65 15.94 -25.55
C LYS A 815 -34.11 16.98 -26.57
N LEU A 816 -33.47 18.15 -26.52
CA LEU A 816 -33.63 19.22 -27.48
C LEU A 816 -32.47 19.23 -28.49
N SER A 817 -32.69 19.87 -29.64
CA SER A 817 -31.66 20.12 -30.66
C SER A 817 -30.62 21.17 -30.24
N SER A 818 -30.91 21.93 -29.18
CA SER A 818 -30.07 22.99 -28.62
C SER A 818 -30.22 23.06 -27.10
N SER A 819 -29.16 23.48 -26.41
CA SER A 819 -29.29 23.99 -25.04
C SER A 819 -30.21 25.22 -24.99
N VAL A 820 -30.94 25.38 -23.89
CA VAL A 820 -31.85 26.50 -23.62
C VAL A 820 -31.47 27.19 -22.31
N THR A 821 -31.76 28.49 -22.20
CA THR A 821 -31.50 29.29 -20.98
C THR A 821 -32.70 29.38 -20.07
N SER A 822 -33.91 29.19 -20.59
CA SER A 822 -35.12 29.08 -19.79
C SER A 822 -36.09 28.07 -20.40
N ALA A 823 -36.75 27.32 -19.53
CA ALA A 823 -37.73 26.32 -19.92
C ALA A 823 -38.80 26.27 -18.82
N PRO A 824 -39.84 27.13 -18.90
CA PRO A 824 -40.85 27.20 -17.85
C PRO A 824 -41.66 25.90 -17.81
N LYS A 825 -42.16 25.50 -16.63
CA LYS A 825 -42.95 24.26 -16.44
C LYS A 825 -44.08 24.09 -17.47
N ASN A 826 -44.75 25.17 -17.81
CA ASN A 826 -45.88 25.17 -18.76
C ASN A 826 -45.46 25.13 -20.24
N ALA A 827 -44.16 25.04 -20.54
CA ALA A 827 -43.65 24.62 -21.85
C ALA A 827 -43.77 23.10 -22.06
N PHE A 828 -44.07 22.32 -21.02
CA PHE A 828 -44.11 20.86 -21.08
C PHE A 828 -45.46 20.33 -20.60
N THR A 829 -45.96 19.32 -21.29
CA THR A 829 -47.11 18.51 -20.87
C THR A 829 -46.71 17.05 -20.93
N VAL A 830 -46.85 16.32 -19.83
CA VAL A 830 -46.64 14.86 -19.79
C VAL A 830 -47.99 14.18 -19.71
N THR A 831 -48.24 13.18 -20.55
CA THR A 831 -49.46 12.36 -20.50
C THR A 831 -49.11 10.89 -20.31
N ASN A 832 -49.94 10.15 -19.58
CA ASN A 832 -49.81 8.70 -19.42
C ASN A 832 -50.57 7.94 -20.51
N ALA A 833 -50.55 6.60 -20.46
CA ALA A 833 -51.22 5.73 -21.44
C ALA A 833 -52.73 5.98 -21.58
N ALA A 834 -53.39 6.46 -20.51
CA ALA A 834 -54.81 6.80 -20.52
C ALA A 834 -55.09 8.22 -21.08
N GLY A 835 -54.06 8.97 -21.47
CA GLY A 835 -54.14 10.35 -21.92
C GLY A 835 -54.25 11.38 -20.80
N ASN A 836 -54.15 10.97 -19.53
CA ASN A 836 -54.25 11.88 -18.39
C ASN A 836 -52.95 12.65 -18.20
N VAL A 837 -53.07 13.95 -17.92
CA VAL A 837 -51.92 14.81 -17.64
C VAL A 837 -51.27 14.42 -16.31
N VAL A 838 -49.96 14.16 -16.35
CA VAL A 838 -49.13 13.93 -15.18
C VAL A 838 -48.53 15.26 -14.72
N ALA A 839 -48.71 15.59 -13.44
CA ALA A 839 -48.23 16.85 -12.90
C ALA A 839 -46.69 16.88 -12.81
N ILE A 840 -46.10 17.96 -13.34
CA ILE A 840 -44.66 18.24 -13.28
C ILE A 840 -44.39 19.02 -11.99
N LYS A 841 -43.50 18.56 -11.11
CA LYS A 841 -43.05 19.31 -9.95
C LYS A 841 -42.09 20.44 -10.34
N ASP A 842 -41.09 20.11 -11.15
CA ASP A 842 -40.00 21.04 -11.49
C ASP A 842 -39.42 20.76 -12.89
N VAL A 843 -38.79 21.78 -13.48
CA VAL A 843 -38.04 21.69 -14.73
C VAL A 843 -36.63 22.20 -14.50
N VAL A 844 -35.67 21.28 -14.61
CA VAL A 844 -34.26 21.51 -14.31
C VAL A 844 -33.45 21.57 -15.60
N LEU A 845 -32.69 22.65 -15.74
CA LEU A 845 -31.70 22.85 -16.81
C LEU A 845 -30.30 22.62 -16.24
N ASP A 846 -29.47 21.84 -16.93
CA ASP A 846 -28.10 21.55 -16.52
C ASP A 846 -27.05 22.19 -17.45
N GLY A 847 -27.50 23.05 -18.38
CA GLY A 847 -26.66 23.72 -19.36
C GLY A 847 -26.43 22.95 -20.67
N THR A 848 -26.90 21.69 -20.76
CA THR A 848 -26.87 20.86 -21.98
C THR A 848 -28.19 20.99 -22.77
N SER A 849 -28.32 20.25 -23.87
CA SER A 849 -29.58 20.13 -24.61
C SER A 849 -30.60 19.18 -23.97
N VAL A 850 -30.31 18.59 -22.81
CA VAL A 850 -31.25 17.77 -22.05
C VAL A 850 -31.96 18.61 -20.99
N VAL A 851 -33.29 18.58 -21.01
CA VAL A 851 -34.15 19.19 -19.99
C VAL A 851 -34.69 18.11 -19.08
N LYS A 852 -34.48 18.22 -17.77
CA LYS A 852 -34.98 17.27 -16.78
C LYS A 852 -36.33 17.73 -16.22
N LEU A 853 -37.38 16.95 -16.47
CA LEU A 853 -38.70 17.10 -15.86
C LEU A 853 -38.77 16.22 -14.61
N VAL A 854 -38.98 16.84 -13.45
CA VAL A 854 -39.26 16.14 -12.20
C VAL A 854 -40.78 16.12 -12.02
N LEU A 855 -41.37 14.95 -11.88
CA LEU A 855 -42.82 14.75 -11.72
C LEU A 855 -43.21 14.84 -10.23
N GLU A 856 -44.46 15.19 -9.94
CA GLU A 856 -44.97 15.24 -8.57
C GLU A 856 -45.07 13.84 -7.93
N ASN A 857 -45.46 12.84 -8.73
CA ASN A 857 -45.64 11.46 -8.29
C ASN A 857 -44.83 10.50 -9.15
N ASP A 858 -44.46 9.36 -8.57
CA ASP A 858 -43.88 8.24 -9.31
C ASP A 858 -44.90 7.71 -10.34
N ILE A 859 -44.46 7.52 -11.58
CA ILE A 859 -45.28 6.95 -12.67
C ILE A 859 -45.00 5.47 -12.91
N GLY A 860 -44.23 4.83 -12.02
CA GLY A 860 -43.79 3.44 -12.16
C GLY A 860 -42.42 3.32 -12.82
N THR A 861 -42.09 2.12 -13.28
CA THR A 861 -40.85 1.84 -14.02
C THR A 861 -41.08 1.75 -15.52
N ALA A 862 -42.26 1.30 -15.98
CA ALA A 862 -42.60 1.21 -17.39
C ALA A 862 -43.06 2.54 -18.03
N THR A 863 -42.76 2.75 -19.32
CA THR A 863 -43.16 3.95 -20.08
C THR A 863 -44.22 3.72 -21.17
N ASN A 864 -44.79 2.52 -21.31
CA ASN A 864 -45.77 2.22 -22.36
C ASN A 864 -46.92 3.23 -22.38
N GLY A 865 -47.02 4.02 -23.46
CA GLY A 865 -48.07 5.03 -23.66
C GLY A 865 -47.80 6.38 -22.99
N VAL A 866 -46.64 6.59 -22.36
CA VAL A 866 -46.24 7.90 -21.80
C VAL A 866 -45.69 8.78 -22.92
N ASN A 867 -46.22 9.99 -23.04
CA ASN A 867 -45.80 10.98 -24.04
C ASN A 867 -45.43 12.32 -23.39
N VAL A 868 -44.51 13.04 -24.01
CA VAL A 868 -44.17 14.43 -23.66
C VAL A 868 -44.48 15.33 -24.84
N THR A 869 -45.26 16.38 -24.61
CA THR A 869 -45.46 17.48 -25.55
C THR A 869 -44.67 18.70 -25.08
N VAL A 870 -43.91 19.31 -26.00
CA VAL A 870 -43.10 20.51 -25.75
C VAL A 870 -43.63 21.66 -26.61
N ASP A 871 -43.97 22.78 -25.96
CA ASP A 871 -44.21 24.07 -26.60
C ASP A 871 -42.89 24.84 -26.72
N VAL A 872 -42.27 24.73 -27.89
CA VAL A 872 -40.93 25.26 -28.15
C VAL A 872 -40.89 26.80 -28.17
N ASN A 873 -42.03 27.46 -28.39
CA ASN A 873 -42.12 28.93 -28.36
C ASN A 873 -41.95 29.50 -26.94
N ARG A 874 -42.07 28.65 -25.92
CA ARG A 874 -41.94 29.04 -24.52
C ARG A 874 -40.53 28.82 -23.99
N LEU A 875 -39.63 28.27 -24.79
CA LEU A 875 -38.23 28.05 -24.44
C LEU A 875 -37.42 29.32 -24.73
N GLY A 876 -36.59 29.74 -23.77
CA GLY A 876 -35.61 30.80 -23.97
C GLY A 876 -34.34 30.26 -24.60
N THR A 877 -33.91 30.87 -25.71
CA THR A 877 -32.66 30.50 -26.41
C THR A 877 -31.69 31.67 -26.37
N LEU A 878 -30.39 31.37 -26.36
CA LEU A 878 -29.33 32.38 -26.34
C LEU A 878 -29.14 33.10 -27.68
N ALA A 879 -29.60 32.50 -28.80
CA ALA A 879 -29.45 33.08 -30.13
C ALA A 879 -30.67 33.91 -30.58
N GLY A 880 -31.74 33.97 -29.76
CA GLY A 880 -32.95 34.75 -30.06
C GLY A 880 -33.80 34.17 -31.20
N THR A 881 -33.62 32.90 -31.55
CA THR A 881 -34.32 32.24 -32.66
C THR A 881 -35.75 31.87 -32.28
N THR A 882 -36.70 32.17 -33.18
CA THR A 882 -38.11 31.73 -33.13
C THR A 882 -38.32 30.50 -34.02
N THR A 883 -39.21 29.59 -33.60
CA THR A 883 -39.45 28.29 -34.25
C THR A 883 -40.63 28.29 -35.23
N SER A 884 -40.61 27.37 -36.19
CA SER A 884 -41.60 27.17 -37.27
C SER A 884 -42.77 26.22 -36.92
N VAL A 885 -42.67 25.44 -35.83
CA VAL A 885 -43.73 24.53 -35.35
C VAL A 885 -43.88 24.66 -33.83
N PRO A 886 -44.99 25.22 -33.30
CA PRO A 886 -45.14 25.58 -31.88
C PRO A 886 -45.10 24.40 -30.91
N GLN A 887 -45.68 23.25 -31.27
CA GLN A 887 -45.84 22.10 -30.37
C GLN A 887 -45.31 20.82 -31.03
N GLN A 888 -44.50 20.06 -30.28
CA GLN A 888 -43.92 18.79 -30.71
C GLN A 888 -44.15 17.73 -29.64
N SER A 889 -44.53 16.52 -30.04
CA SER A 889 -44.76 15.40 -29.12
C SER A 889 -43.78 14.25 -29.37
N THR A 890 -43.47 13.50 -28.32
CA THR A 890 -42.59 12.33 -28.37
C THR A 890 -43.00 11.26 -27.37
N GLU A 891 -42.72 10.00 -27.74
CA GLU A 891 -42.77 8.87 -26.82
C GLU A 891 -41.57 8.91 -25.86
N VAL A 892 -41.78 8.39 -24.65
CA VAL A 892 -40.73 8.29 -23.63
C VAL A 892 -40.06 6.92 -23.67
N LEU A 893 -38.75 6.90 -23.90
CA LEU A 893 -37.92 5.69 -23.80
C LEU A 893 -37.82 5.24 -22.34
N ASP A 894 -37.94 3.95 -22.11
CA ASP A 894 -37.78 3.39 -20.78
C ASP A 894 -36.32 3.07 -20.45
N LYS A 895 -35.73 3.75 -19.46
CA LYS A 895 -34.38 3.44 -18.94
C LYS A 895 -34.41 3.11 -17.44
N VAL A 896 -35.57 2.74 -16.88
CA VAL A 896 -35.73 2.43 -15.46
C VAL A 896 -35.83 0.93 -15.27
N ALA A 897 -34.90 0.35 -14.51
CA ALA A 897 -34.92 -1.06 -14.19
C ALA A 897 -36.22 -1.48 -13.48
N PRO A 898 -36.80 -2.65 -13.83
CA PRO A 898 -37.85 -3.27 -13.04
C PRO A 898 -37.37 -3.49 -11.60
N VAL A 899 -38.27 -3.32 -10.64
CA VAL A 899 -37.99 -3.58 -9.23
C VAL A 899 -38.96 -4.60 -8.68
N ALA A 900 -38.51 -5.36 -7.67
CA ALA A 900 -39.42 -6.20 -6.91
C ALA A 900 -40.45 -5.33 -6.15
N VAL A 901 -41.72 -5.67 -6.32
CA VAL A 901 -42.86 -4.97 -5.71
C VAL A 901 -42.96 -5.31 -4.23
N ASP A 902 -43.23 -4.31 -3.42
CA ASP A 902 -43.49 -4.50 -2.00
C ASP A 902 -44.99 -4.75 -1.79
N ASN A 903 -45.34 -5.88 -1.18
CA ASN A 903 -46.73 -6.23 -0.88
C ASN A 903 -47.41 -5.28 0.13
N THR A 904 -46.63 -4.57 0.96
CA THR A 904 -47.11 -3.51 1.86
C THR A 904 -46.04 -2.42 2.02
N SER A 905 -46.44 -1.17 2.25
CA SER A 905 -45.51 -0.04 2.39
C SER A 905 -44.60 -0.10 3.62
N THR A 906 -44.88 -0.97 4.59
CA THR A 906 -44.15 -1.08 5.87
C THR A 906 -43.35 -2.37 6.01
N VAL A 907 -43.59 -3.40 5.19
CA VAL A 907 -42.88 -4.69 5.27
C VAL A 907 -42.63 -5.28 3.87
N LYS A 908 -41.35 -5.56 3.55
CA LYS A 908 -40.90 -6.14 2.27
C LYS A 908 -41.06 -7.66 2.24
N ASN A 909 -42.31 -8.11 2.22
CA ASN A 909 -42.62 -9.55 2.25
C ASN A 909 -42.83 -10.15 0.86
N LEU A 910 -42.34 -11.38 0.65
CA LEU A 910 -42.57 -12.22 -0.53
C LEU A 910 -43.72 -13.20 -0.28
N GLN A 911 -44.51 -13.51 -1.31
CA GLN A 911 -45.62 -14.45 -1.16
C GLN A 911 -45.13 -15.90 -1.30
N VAL A 912 -45.67 -16.80 -0.46
CA VAL A 912 -45.53 -18.25 -0.64
C VAL A 912 -46.82 -18.78 -1.25
N VAL A 913 -46.72 -19.42 -2.42
CA VAL A 913 -47.82 -20.09 -3.11
C VAL A 913 -47.54 -21.58 -3.24
N ASN A 914 -48.56 -22.38 -3.54
CA ASN A 914 -48.44 -23.84 -3.73
C ASN A 914 -47.72 -24.59 -2.58
N GLY A 915 -47.72 -24.03 -1.36
CA GLY A 915 -47.09 -24.60 -0.19
C GLY A 915 -45.58 -24.37 -0.06
N SER A 916 -44.83 -24.14 -1.14
CA SER A 916 -43.36 -23.99 -1.12
C SER A 916 -42.74 -23.09 -2.21
N ASP A 917 -43.56 -22.51 -3.09
CA ASP A 917 -43.06 -21.62 -4.14
C ASP A 917 -43.00 -20.18 -3.62
N ILE A 918 -41.85 -19.53 -3.71
CA ILE A 918 -41.69 -18.11 -3.34
C ILE A 918 -41.88 -17.25 -4.60
N VAL A 919 -42.88 -16.37 -4.60
CA VAL A 919 -43.17 -15.47 -5.71
C VAL A 919 -42.61 -14.08 -5.42
N ILE A 920 -41.85 -13.58 -6.40
CA ILE A 920 -41.30 -12.23 -6.43
C ILE A 920 -42.05 -11.48 -7.52
N GLU A 921 -42.99 -10.62 -7.14
CA GLU A 921 -43.68 -9.73 -8.07
C GLU A 921 -42.75 -8.60 -8.53
N LEU A 922 -42.86 -8.21 -9.80
CA LEU A 922 -42.03 -7.21 -10.43
C LEU A 922 -42.88 -6.03 -10.91
N SER A 923 -42.29 -4.84 -10.93
CA SER A 923 -43.01 -3.59 -11.23
C SER A 923 -43.49 -3.47 -12.67
N GLU A 924 -43.01 -4.35 -13.55
CA GLU A 924 -43.39 -4.42 -14.96
C GLU A 924 -43.11 -5.82 -15.55
N PRO A 925 -43.62 -6.11 -16.77
CA PRO A 925 -43.33 -7.35 -17.47
C PRO A 925 -41.84 -7.55 -17.78
N VAL A 926 -41.33 -8.77 -17.59
CA VAL A 926 -39.95 -9.17 -17.84
C VAL A 926 -39.83 -10.36 -18.79
N GLN A 927 -38.63 -10.57 -19.29
CA GLN A 927 -38.23 -11.67 -20.13
C GLN A 927 -36.86 -12.22 -19.71
N LEU A 928 -36.64 -13.49 -20.00
CA LEU A 928 -35.33 -14.11 -19.87
C LEU A 928 -34.57 -14.00 -21.20
N ASP A 929 -33.32 -13.59 -21.15
CA ASP A 929 -32.45 -13.52 -22.33
C ASP A 929 -32.35 -14.90 -22.99
N SER A 930 -32.42 -14.91 -24.33
CA SER A 930 -32.37 -16.13 -25.14
C SER A 930 -31.12 -17.00 -24.94
N ALA A 931 -30.01 -16.42 -24.48
CA ALA A 931 -28.77 -17.11 -24.18
C ALA A 931 -28.70 -17.67 -22.75
N ALA A 932 -29.71 -17.42 -21.92
CA ALA A 932 -29.78 -17.85 -20.53
C ALA A 932 -30.83 -18.94 -20.30
N ASN A 933 -30.70 -19.62 -19.16
CA ASN A 933 -31.70 -20.54 -18.66
C ASN A 933 -31.97 -20.26 -17.17
N THR A 934 -32.99 -20.90 -16.62
CA THR A 934 -33.40 -20.71 -15.22
C THR A 934 -32.35 -21.19 -14.21
N ASP A 935 -31.47 -22.12 -14.59
CA ASP A 935 -30.39 -22.60 -13.70
C ASP A 935 -29.29 -21.56 -13.52
N LEU A 936 -28.98 -20.79 -14.57
CA LEU A 936 -28.08 -19.65 -14.48
C LEU A 936 -28.71 -18.55 -13.63
N LEU A 937 -29.98 -18.22 -13.88
CA LEU A 937 -30.69 -17.20 -13.12
C LEU A 937 -30.82 -17.56 -11.62
N ALA A 938 -31.00 -18.85 -11.29
CA ALA A 938 -31.08 -19.30 -9.90
C ALA A 938 -29.82 -18.97 -9.07
N LYS A 939 -28.65 -18.84 -9.72
CA LYS A 939 -27.39 -18.49 -9.06
C LYS A 939 -27.28 -17.01 -8.70
N ASP A 940 -28.10 -16.16 -9.33
CA ASP A 940 -28.17 -14.72 -9.02
C ASP A 940 -29.07 -14.45 -7.79
N PHE A 941 -29.78 -15.47 -7.31
CA PHE A 941 -30.50 -15.44 -6.04
C PHE A 941 -29.66 -16.02 -4.91
N LYS A 942 -29.83 -15.46 -3.71
CA LYS A 942 -29.39 -16.05 -2.44
C LYS A 942 -30.63 -16.29 -1.59
N VAL A 943 -30.88 -17.56 -1.26
CA VAL A 943 -31.99 -17.96 -0.39
C VAL A 943 -31.43 -18.47 0.93
N VAL A 944 -31.87 -17.89 2.04
CA VAL A 944 -31.47 -18.28 3.40
C VAL A 944 -32.68 -18.77 4.15
N ARG A 945 -32.59 -19.96 4.72
CA ARG A 945 -33.62 -20.52 5.58
C ARG A 945 -33.48 -19.96 6.99
N TYR A 946 -34.57 -19.42 7.52
CA TYR A 946 -34.52 -18.68 8.79
C TYR A 946 -34.27 -19.57 10.01
N SER A 947 -34.88 -20.74 10.07
CA SER A 947 -34.83 -21.66 11.23
C SER A 947 -33.44 -22.13 11.64
N ASP A 948 -32.50 -22.23 10.71
CA ASP A 948 -31.12 -22.68 10.96
C ASP A 948 -30.05 -21.77 10.33
N ASN A 949 -30.46 -20.61 9.79
CA ASN A 949 -29.62 -19.67 9.08
C ASN A 949 -28.82 -20.32 7.92
N LYS A 950 -29.31 -21.44 7.37
CA LYS A 950 -28.63 -22.15 6.28
C LYS A 950 -28.82 -21.37 4.98
N THR A 951 -27.73 -21.00 4.34
CA THR A 951 -27.76 -20.54 2.94
C THR A 951 -27.99 -21.75 2.05
N LEU A 952 -29.07 -21.73 1.27
CA LEU A 952 -29.44 -22.79 0.35
C LEU A 952 -28.60 -22.74 -0.93
N VAL A 953 -28.39 -23.89 -1.56
CA VAL A 953 -27.62 -24.03 -2.80
C VAL A 953 -28.54 -24.07 -4.03
N ALA A 954 -28.34 -23.14 -4.98
CA ALA A 954 -29.07 -23.13 -6.25
C ALA A 954 -28.90 -24.44 -7.05
N GLY A 955 -29.98 -24.94 -7.63
CA GLY A 955 -30.04 -26.19 -8.38
C GLY A 955 -30.16 -27.45 -7.50
N ILE A 956 -29.84 -27.36 -6.21
CA ILE A 956 -29.96 -28.46 -5.24
C ILE A 956 -31.12 -28.20 -4.28
N ASP A 957 -31.02 -27.15 -3.48
CA ASP A 957 -31.99 -26.80 -2.43
C ASP A 957 -33.12 -25.90 -2.95
N TYR A 958 -32.95 -25.24 -4.11
CA TYR A 958 -34.01 -24.48 -4.81
C TYR A 958 -33.70 -24.33 -6.30
N ALA A 959 -34.72 -24.01 -7.10
CA ALA A 959 -34.60 -23.68 -8.52
C ALA A 959 -35.50 -22.49 -8.88
N VAL A 960 -35.27 -21.85 -10.02
CA VAL A 960 -36.19 -20.85 -10.58
C VAL A 960 -37.10 -21.55 -11.59
N LYS A 961 -38.42 -21.32 -11.51
CA LYS A 961 -39.38 -21.87 -12.49
C LYS A 961 -39.24 -21.18 -13.84
N SER A 962 -39.74 -21.82 -14.90
CA SER A 962 -39.73 -21.26 -16.26
C SER A 962 -40.37 -19.87 -16.29
N ILE A 963 -39.64 -18.91 -16.87
CA ILE A 963 -40.13 -17.53 -17.05
C ILE A 963 -40.64 -17.39 -18.48
N THR A 964 -41.93 -17.09 -18.63
CA THR A 964 -42.52 -16.76 -19.93
C THR A 964 -42.21 -15.31 -20.31
N ASN A 965 -42.04 -15.02 -21.59
CA ASN A 965 -41.90 -13.64 -22.06
C ASN A 965 -43.13 -12.80 -21.65
N GLY A 966 -42.89 -11.66 -21.00
CA GLY A 966 -43.93 -10.78 -20.46
C GLY A 966 -44.43 -11.19 -19.07
N ALA A 967 -43.74 -12.08 -18.36
CA ALA A 967 -44.08 -12.44 -16.98
C ALA A 967 -43.94 -11.23 -16.05
N THR A 968 -44.85 -11.07 -15.09
CA THR A 968 -44.79 -9.99 -14.08
C THR A 968 -44.25 -10.48 -12.73
N SER A 969 -43.76 -11.72 -12.67
CA SER A 969 -43.17 -12.29 -11.46
C SER A 969 -42.13 -13.36 -11.78
N VAL A 970 -41.24 -13.59 -10.81
CA VAL A 970 -40.29 -14.71 -10.79
C VAL A 970 -40.68 -15.63 -9.65
N THR A 971 -40.71 -16.94 -9.91
CA THR A 971 -41.06 -17.94 -8.90
C THR A 971 -39.85 -18.81 -8.59
N ILE A 972 -39.46 -18.84 -7.31
CA ILE A 972 -38.44 -19.76 -6.78
C ILE A 972 -39.15 -20.99 -6.22
N GLU A 973 -38.83 -22.15 -6.76
CA GLU A 973 -39.25 -23.46 -6.27
C GLU A 973 -38.26 -23.94 -5.19
N LEU A 974 -38.71 -24.08 -3.95
CA LEU A 974 -37.90 -24.68 -2.89
C LEU A 974 -37.85 -26.21 -3.04
N LYS A 975 -36.66 -26.78 -2.94
CA LYS A 975 -36.37 -28.23 -2.98
C LYS A 975 -35.73 -28.73 -1.68
N ASP A 976 -35.74 -27.91 -0.64
CA ASP A 976 -35.04 -28.16 0.63
C ASP A 976 -35.86 -28.97 1.64
N GLU A 977 -37.03 -29.51 1.25
CA GLU A 977 -37.98 -30.22 2.13
C GLU A 977 -37.32 -31.31 2.97
N ALA A 978 -36.47 -32.14 2.35
CA ALA A 978 -35.77 -33.23 3.02
C ALA A 978 -34.76 -32.75 4.09
N THR A 979 -34.31 -31.49 4.00
CA THR A 979 -33.32 -30.90 4.92
C THR A 979 -33.94 -29.90 5.91
N ARG A 980 -35.23 -29.56 5.73
CA ARG A 980 -35.97 -28.66 6.60
C ARG A 980 -36.25 -29.39 7.92
N LYS A 981 -36.11 -28.70 9.06
CA LYS A 981 -36.30 -29.30 10.40
C LYS A 981 -37.54 -28.79 11.14
N ALA A 982 -38.11 -27.67 10.71
CA ALA A 982 -39.30 -27.03 11.26
C ALA A 982 -39.93 -26.11 10.20
N SER A 983 -41.21 -25.76 10.37
CA SER A 983 -41.84 -24.72 9.55
C SER A 983 -41.03 -23.43 9.69
N THR A 984 -40.76 -22.77 8.57
CA THR A 984 -39.77 -21.69 8.54
C THR A 984 -40.07 -20.70 7.44
N LYS A 985 -39.68 -19.46 7.68
CA LYS A 985 -39.59 -18.43 6.65
C LYS A 985 -38.26 -18.50 5.92
N TYR A 986 -38.18 -17.77 4.81
CA TYR A 986 -36.97 -17.63 4.02
C TYR A 986 -36.66 -16.16 3.78
N ILE A 987 -35.38 -15.84 3.72
CA ILE A 987 -34.86 -14.56 3.27
C ILE A 987 -34.30 -14.75 1.87
N VAL A 988 -34.77 -13.95 0.93
CA VAL A 988 -34.30 -13.94 -0.46
C VAL A 988 -33.61 -12.62 -0.75
N SER A 989 -32.42 -12.71 -1.31
CA SER A 989 -31.70 -11.60 -1.93
C SER A 989 -31.47 -11.91 -3.39
N PHE A 990 -31.40 -10.88 -4.22
CA PHE A 990 -31.10 -10.95 -5.64
C PHE A 990 -29.97 -9.98 -5.94
N THR A 991 -28.88 -10.48 -6.50
CA THR A 991 -27.68 -9.67 -6.77
C THR A 991 -27.78 -8.81 -8.03
N GLY A 992 -28.87 -8.94 -8.79
CA GLY A 992 -28.98 -8.44 -10.16
C GLY A 992 -28.58 -9.52 -11.16
N SER A 993 -29.14 -9.47 -12.37
CA SER A 993 -28.85 -10.43 -13.43
C SER A 993 -28.84 -9.75 -14.79
N LYS A 994 -27.80 -10.04 -15.59
CA LYS A 994 -27.75 -9.64 -17.00
C LYS A 994 -28.72 -10.41 -17.91
N TYR A 995 -29.38 -11.43 -17.36
CA TYR A 995 -30.23 -12.34 -18.12
C TYR A 995 -31.72 -12.07 -17.92
N LEU A 996 -32.10 -11.37 -16.85
CA LEU A 996 -33.50 -11.06 -16.57
C LEU A 996 -33.72 -9.56 -16.81
N THR A 997 -34.44 -9.24 -17.88
CA THR A 997 -34.63 -7.86 -18.34
C THR A 997 -36.10 -7.54 -18.52
N ASP A 998 -36.43 -6.25 -18.58
CA ASP A 998 -37.75 -5.81 -19.06
C ASP A 998 -37.98 -6.11 -20.55
N LEU A 999 -39.16 -5.70 -21.05
CA LEU A 999 -39.54 -5.77 -22.46
C LEU A 999 -39.25 -4.47 -23.24
N SER A 1000 -38.60 -3.48 -22.62
CA SER A 1000 -38.29 -2.23 -23.29
C SER A 1000 -37.21 -2.44 -24.36
N PRO A 1001 -37.07 -1.52 -25.35
CA PRO A 1001 -35.96 -1.56 -26.29
C PRO A 1001 -34.57 -1.55 -25.62
N VAL A 1002 -34.48 -0.97 -24.42
CA VAL A 1002 -33.25 -0.86 -23.62
C VAL A 1002 -32.90 -2.18 -22.93
N LYS A 1003 -33.90 -3.04 -22.69
CA LYS A 1003 -33.75 -4.30 -21.94
C LYS A 1003 -33.13 -4.05 -20.57
N ASN A 1004 -33.74 -3.17 -19.77
CA ASN A 1004 -33.20 -2.83 -18.46
C ASN A 1004 -33.16 -4.09 -17.58
N GLU A 1005 -32.00 -4.38 -16.99
CA GLU A 1005 -31.82 -5.49 -16.06
C GLU A 1005 -32.63 -5.27 -14.79
N VAL A 1006 -33.26 -6.33 -14.26
CA VAL A 1006 -34.02 -6.24 -13.00
C VAL A 1006 -33.10 -5.80 -11.86
N ALA A 1007 -33.54 -4.80 -11.09
CA ALA A 1007 -32.77 -4.23 -10.00
C ALA A 1007 -32.53 -5.23 -8.86
N ALA A 1008 -31.32 -5.21 -8.32
CA ALA A 1008 -30.93 -5.99 -7.14
C ALA A 1008 -31.77 -5.61 -5.90
N PHE A 1009 -32.00 -6.57 -5.01
CA PHE A 1009 -32.62 -6.34 -3.71
C PHE A 1009 -32.02 -7.27 -2.66
N THR A 1010 -32.05 -6.86 -1.39
CA THR A 1010 -31.54 -7.66 -0.28
C THR A 1010 -32.62 -7.90 0.75
N ASP A 1011 -32.47 -9.03 1.43
CA ASP A 1011 -33.14 -9.38 2.68
C ASP A 1011 -34.67 -9.28 2.67
N ARG A 1012 -35.32 -9.74 1.59
CA ARG A 1012 -36.79 -9.85 1.54
C ARG A 1012 -37.24 -11.16 2.16
N GLU A 1013 -38.08 -11.07 3.18
CA GLU A 1013 -38.57 -12.22 3.94
C GLU A 1013 -39.87 -12.78 3.33
N THR A 1014 -40.13 -14.07 3.43
CA THR A 1014 -41.44 -14.63 3.08
C THR A 1014 -42.52 -14.21 4.08
N ALA A 1015 -43.71 -13.82 3.59
CA ALA A 1015 -44.85 -13.43 4.42
C ALA A 1015 -45.34 -14.60 5.28
N GLN A 1016 -45.37 -15.80 4.68
CA GLN A 1016 -45.79 -17.04 5.33
C GLN A 1016 -44.59 -17.97 5.60
N GLU A 1017 -44.73 -18.82 6.60
CA GLU A 1017 -43.85 -19.97 6.79
C GLU A 1017 -44.16 -21.05 5.76
N VAL A 1018 -43.13 -21.66 5.21
CA VAL A 1018 -43.25 -22.90 4.44
C VAL A 1018 -43.34 -24.05 5.44
N ALA A 1019 -44.38 -24.85 5.33
CA ALA A 1019 -44.65 -25.94 6.28
C ALA A 1019 -43.53 -26.99 6.26
N PHE A 1020 -43.19 -27.51 7.44
CA PHE A 1020 -42.39 -28.72 7.57
C PHE A 1020 -43.28 -29.96 7.54
N VAL A 1021 -42.92 -30.93 6.71
CA VAL A 1021 -43.61 -32.22 6.58
C VAL A 1021 -42.72 -33.32 7.18
N THR A 1022 -43.24 -34.04 8.17
CA THR A 1022 -42.54 -35.20 8.76
C THR A 1022 -42.67 -36.41 7.84
N THR A 1023 -41.54 -36.98 7.43
CA THR A 1023 -41.50 -38.19 6.61
C THR A 1023 -41.15 -39.40 7.47
N ALA A 1024 -42.07 -40.35 7.57
CA ALA A 1024 -41.87 -41.57 8.35
C ALA A 1024 -41.00 -42.59 7.59
N ILE A 1025 -39.90 -43.00 8.19
CA ILE A 1025 -38.94 -44.00 7.68
C ILE A 1025 -39.10 -45.28 8.50
N VAL A 1026 -39.42 -46.39 7.82
CA VAL A 1026 -39.61 -47.72 8.45
C VAL A 1026 -38.34 -48.56 8.30
N THR A 1027 -37.85 -49.12 9.40
CA THR A 1027 -36.79 -50.14 9.42
C THR A 1027 -37.33 -51.44 10.01
N VAL A 1028 -36.85 -52.59 9.54
CA VAL A 1028 -37.30 -53.93 9.98
C VAL A 1028 -36.09 -54.70 10.50
N ALA A 1029 -36.26 -55.37 11.65
CA ALA A 1029 -35.28 -56.25 12.26
C ALA A 1029 -35.90 -57.65 12.49
N GLY A 1030 -35.11 -58.69 12.22
CA GLY A 1030 -35.48 -60.10 12.40
C GLY A 1030 -34.51 -61.02 11.64
N ASP A 1031 -34.79 -62.32 11.64
CA ASP A 1031 -33.92 -63.31 11.01
C ASP A 1031 -33.92 -63.20 9.48
N THR A 1032 -32.78 -63.41 8.84
CA THR A 1032 -32.66 -63.39 7.38
C THR A 1032 -32.86 -64.78 6.76
N THR A 1033 -32.82 -65.84 7.57
CA THR A 1033 -32.97 -67.23 7.17
C THR A 1033 -33.85 -68.00 8.14
N VAL A 1034 -34.77 -68.82 7.65
CA VAL A 1034 -35.63 -69.71 8.45
C VAL A 1034 -35.66 -71.10 7.82
N ALA A 1035 -35.45 -72.15 8.62
CA ALA A 1035 -35.46 -73.52 8.13
C ALA A 1035 -36.87 -74.13 8.19
N VAL A 1036 -37.21 -74.92 7.19
CA VAL A 1036 -38.43 -75.75 7.14
C VAL A 1036 -38.30 -76.86 8.18
N PRO A 1037 -39.23 -76.99 9.15
CA PRO A 1037 -39.18 -78.04 10.15
C PRO A 1037 -39.40 -79.43 9.53
N ALA A 1038 -38.70 -80.43 10.05
CA ALA A 1038 -38.95 -81.84 9.72
C ALA A 1038 -40.19 -82.40 10.44
N SER A 1039 -40.57 -81.83 11.59
CA SER A 1039 -41.79 -82.22 12.32
C SER A 1039 -43.00 -81.42 11.82
N ALA A 1040 -44.22 -81.92 12.09
CA ALA A 1040 -45.47 -81.18 11.88
C ALA A 1040 -45.58 -79.91 12.75
N THR A 1041 -44.67 -79.69 13.71
CA THR A 1041 -44.61 -78.47 14.52
C THR A 1041 -43.95 -77.33 13.74
N PRO A 1042 -44.65 -76.20 13.49
CA PRO A 1042 -44.07 -75.06 12.75
C PRO A 1042 -42.93 -74.34 13.50
N VAL A 1043 -42.02 -73.73 12.76
CA VAL A 1043 -40.98 -72.80 13.28
C VAL A 1043 -41.52 -71.38 13.21
N THR A 1044 -41.43 -70.62 14.30
CA THR A 1044 -41.86 -69.22 14.36
C THR A 1044 -40.70 -68.26 14.63
N LYS A 1045 -40.66 -67.12 13.93
CA LYS A 1045 -39.66 -66.05 14.11
C LYS A 1045 -40.33 -64.68 14.21
N GLN A 1046 -39.91 -63.86 15.17
CA GLN A 1046 -40.48 -62.54 15.41
C GLN A 1046 -39.71 -61.46 14.64
N TYR A 1047 -40.44 -60.64 13.89
CA TYR A 1047 -39.93 -59.43 13.24
C TYR A 1047 -40.50 -58.21 13.93
N THR A 1048 -39.68 -57.17 14.05
CA THR A 1048 -40.06 -55.89 14.65
C THR A 1048 -39.73 -54.76 13.69
N ALA A 1049 -40.58 -53.74 13.65
CA ALA A 1049 -40.33 -52.54 12.86
C ALA A 1049 -40.16 -51.34 13.77
N THR A 1050 -39.21 -50.45 13.45
CA THR A 1050 -39.11 -49.13 14.08
C THR A 1050 -39.37 -48.06 13.04
N VAL A 1051 -40.14 -47.04 13.44
CA VAL A 1051 -40.52 -45.94 12.56
C VAL A 1051 -40.00 -44.65 13.15
N LYS A 1052 -39.16 -43.95 12.39
CA LYS A 1052 -38.58 -42.68 12.79
C LYS A 1052 -38.83 -41.61 11.72
N ASP A 1053 -38.80 -40.35 12.10
CA ASP A 1053 -38.81 -39.24 11.16
C ASP A 1053 -37.38 -38.97 10.63
N GLN A 1054 -37.25 -38.02 9.70
CA GLN A 1054 -35.95 -37.60 9.15
C GLN A 1054 -34.98 -37.00 10.20
N ASN A 1055 -35.47 -36.68 11.41
CA ASN A 1055 -34.70 -36.15 12.53
C ASN A 1055 -34.40 -37.23 13.58
N ASP A 1056 -34.62 -38.51 13.25
CA ASP A 1056 -34.40 -39.67 14.12
C ASP A 1056 -35.35 -39.72 15.35
N ASN A 1057 -36.43 -38.92 15.35
CA ASN A 1057 -37.46 -38.99 16.37
C ASN A 1057 -38.41 -40.15 16.08
N THR A 1058 -38.96 -40.77 17.13
CA THR A 1058 -39.94 -41.85 16.97
C THR A 1058 -41.26 -41.30 16.41
N VAL A 1059 -41.75 -41.89 15.32
CA VAL A 1059 -43.08 -41.58 14.76
C VAL A 1059 -44.10 -42.51 15.41
N THR A 1060 -45.13 -41.93 16.01
CA THR A 1060 -46.20 -42.69 16.67
C THR A 1060 -47.19 -43.25 15.65
N GLY A 1061 -47.55 -44.52 15.81
CA GLY A 1061 -48.53 -45.22 14.98
C GLY A 1061 -48.25 -46.72 14.92
N ALA A 1062 -49.26 -47.50 14.54
CA ALA A 1062 -49.11 -48.95 14.44
C ALA A 1062 -48.39 -49.35 13.14
N THR A 1063 -47.56 -50.39 13.22
CA THR A 1063 -46.95 -51.04 12.04
C THR A 1063 -47.46 -52.46 11.92
N THR A 1064 -47.94 -52.83 10.73
CA THR A 1064 -48.42 -54.17 10.42
C THR A 1064 -47.50 -54.88 9.45
N PHE A 1065 -47.39 -56.20 9.59
CA PHE A 1065 -46.61 -57.05 8.70
C PHE A 1065 -47.51 -57.90 7.80
N ALA A 1066 -47.09 -58.09 6.55
CA ALA A 1066 -47.72 -59.00 5.61
C ALA A 1066 -46.65 -59.62 4.69
N LEU A 1067 -46.96 -60.76 4.07
CA LEU A 1067 -46.16 -61.27 2.95
C LEU A 1067 -46.51 -60.49 1.69
N LYS A 1068 -45.48 -60.11 0.91
CA LYS A 1068 -45.66 -59.44 -0.39
C LYS A 1068 -46.43 -60.32 -1.37
N ALA A 1069 -46.20 -61.63 -1.33
CA ALA A 1069 -46.89 -62.64 -2.11
C ALA A 1069 -47.17 -63.88 -1.23
N PRO A 1070 -48.28 -64.60 -1.45
CA PRO A 1070 -48.55 -65.85 -0.74
C PRO A 1070 -47.44 -66.88 -1.00
N ALA A 1071 -46.99 -67.56 0.06
CA ALA A 1071 -46.00 -68.63 -0.03
C ALA A 1071 -46.53 -69.86 0.71
N THR A 1072 -46.56 -71.01 0.04
CA THR A 1072 -47.03 -72.26 0.64
C THR A 1072 -46.23 -72.60 1.89
N GLY A 1073 -46.91 -72.96 2.98
CA GLY A 1073 -46.32 -73.30 4.28
C GLY A 1073 -45.68 -72.13 5.02
N VAL A 1074 -45.82 -70.88 4.55
CA VAL A 1074 -45.27 -69.68 5.20
C VAL A 1074 -46.37 -68.65 5.42
N THR A 1075 -46.52 -68.17 6.66
CA THR A 1075 -47.45 -67.09 7.01
C THR A 1075 -46.77 -66.06 7.90
N ILE A 1076 -47.23 -64.82 7.92
CA ILE A 1076 -46.79 -63.81 8.89
C ILE A 1076 -48.02 -63.14 9.51
N SER A 1077 -48.04 -63.01 10.83
CA SER A 1077 -49.10 -62.28 11.51
C SER A 1077 -48.93 -60.76 11.32
N PRO A 1078 -50.00 -59.96 11.46
CA PRO A 1078 -49.87 -58.50 11.45
C PRO A 1078 -48.90 -57.96 12.51
N ALA A 1079 -48.66 -58.71 13.59
CA ALA A 1079 -47.71 -58.36 14.64
C ALA A 1079 -46.26 -58.76 14.32
N GLY A 1080 -45.97 -59.31 13.13
CA GLY A 1080 -44.62 -59.66 12.69
C GLY A 1080 -44.15 -61.06 13.06
N LEU A 1081 -45.04 -61.96 13.50
CA LEU A 1081 -44.66 -63.35 13.78
C LEU A 1081 -44.72 -64.18 12.49
N LEU A 1082 -43.57 -64.45 11.89
CA LEU A 1082 -43.42 -65.34 10.73
C LEU A 1082 -43.49 -66.79 11.19
N THR A 1083 -44.29 -67.61 10.53
CA THR A 1083 -44.49 -69.04 10.82
C THR A 1083 -44.21 -69.85 9.56
N VAL A 1084 -43.34 -70.85 9.68
CA VAL A 1084 -42.92 -71.76 8.60
C VAL A 1084 -43.23 -73.19 9.02
N ASP A 1085 -44.11 -73.88 8.29
CA ASP A 1085 -44.46 -75.28 8.53
C ASP A 1085 -43.73 -76.26 7.59
N ASN A 1086 -43.92 -77.55 7.79
CA ASN A 1086 -43.23 -78.62 7.06
C ASN A 1086 -43.63 -78.74 5.57
N THR A 1087 -44.70 -78.06 5.15
CA THR A 1087 -45.13 -78.00 3.75
C THR A 1087 -44.42 -76.89 2.97
N ALA A 1088 -43.67 -76.02 3.65
CA ALA A 1088 -42.98 -74.90 3.01
C ALA A 1088 -41.95 -75.35 1.96
N SER A 1089 -41.86 -74.58 0.89
CA SER A 1089 -40.85 -74.74 -0.17
C SER A 1089 -39.60 -73.93 0.16
N ALA A 1090 -38.42 -74.40 -0.27
CA ALA A 1090 -37.21 -73.59 -0.21
C ALA A 1090 -37.32 -72.40 -1.20
N GLY A 1091 -36.79 -71.24 -0.81
CA GLY A 1091 -36.82 -70.03 -1.63
C GLY A 1091 -36.88 -68.76 -0.79
N THR A 1092 -36.97 -67.60 -1.44
CA THR A 1092 -37.05 -66.30 -0.76
C THR A 1092 -38.50 -65.86 -0.63
N VAL A 1093 -38.90 -65.43 0.57
CA VAL A 1093 -40.17 -64.76 0.83
C VAL A 1093 -39.92 -63.31 1.25
N THR A 1094 -40.69 -62.36 0.73
CA THR A 1094 -40.57 -60.94 1.09
C THR A 1094 -41.64 -60.57 2.10
N ILE A 1095 -41.24 -60.09 3.27
CA ILE A 1095 -42.14 -59.47 4.25
C ILE A 1095 -42.21 -57.96 4.02
N VAL A 1096 -43.37 -57.37 4.24
CA VAL A 1096 -43.63 -55.94 4.10
C VAL A 1096 -44.14 -55.41 5.42
N ALA A 1097 -43.36 -54.55 6.07
CA ALA A 1097 -43.81 -53.77 7.21
C ALA A 1097 -44.45 -52.47 6.69
N THR A 1098 -45.70 -52.20 7.08
CA THR A 1098 -46.45 -51.00 6.69
C THR A 1098 -46.87 -50.23 7.94
N HIS A 1099 -46.40 -48.99 8.08
CA HIS A 1099 -46.81 -48.08 9.15
C HIS A 1099 -48.16 -47.42 8.82
N ALA A 1100 -48.91 -46.97 9.84
CA ALA A 1100 -50.19 -46.28 9.70
C ALA A 1100 -50.14 -45.01 8.81
N SER A 1101 -48.98 -44.38 8.69
CA SER A 1101 -48.76 -43.26 7.75
C SER A 1101 -48.68 -43.67 6.28
N GLY A 1102 -48.72 -44.97 5.98
CA GLY A 1102 -48.52 -45.52 4.63
C GLY A 1102 -47.07 -45.82 4.26
N ALA A 1103 -46.10 -45.45 5.10
CA ALA A 1103 -44.68 -45.76 4.88
C ALA A 1103 -44.44 -47.28 4.96
N LYS A 1104 -43.60 -47.82 4.05
CA LYS A 1104 -43.37 -49.26 3.91
C LYS A 1104 -41.88 -49.62 3.87
N LYS A 1105 -41.55 -50.81 4.37
CA LYS A 1105 -40.25 -51.46 4.17
C LYS A 1105 -40.44 -52.91 3.78
N GLU A 1106 -39.87 -53.29 2.63
CA GLU A 1106 -39.77 -54.69 2.20
C GLU A 1106 -38.47 -55.30 2.77
N THR A 1107 -38.52 -56.57 3.18
CA THR A 1107 -37.38 -57.33 3.71
C THR A 1107 -37.49 -58.77 3.24
N ASP A 1108 -36.41 -59.28 2.65
CA ASP A 1108 -36.36 -60.65 2.15
C ASP A 1108 -35.90 -61.62 3.25
N VAL A 1109 -36.57 -62.77 3.33
CA VAL A 1109 -36.27 -63.87 4.26
C VAL A 1109 -36.10 -65.14 3.45
N THR A 1110 -34.98 -65.83 3.63
CA THR A 1110 -34.67 -67.06 2.89
C THR A 1110 -35.19 -68.29 3.65
N ILE A 1111 -36.07 -69.05 3.03
CA ILE A 1111 -36.57 -70.33 3.53
C ILE A 1111 -35.67 -71.46 3.04
N THR A 1112 -35.14 -72.25 3.96
CA THR A 1112 -34.21 -73.35 3.65
C THR A 1112 -34.85 -74.70 3.95
N LYS A 1113 -34.77 -75.64 3.01
CA LYS A 1113 -35.33 -77.00 3.15
C LYS A 1113 -34.22 -78.04 2.97
N GLY A 1114 -34.11 -78.99 3.89
CA GLY A 1114 -33.13 -80.08 3.81
C GLY A 1114 -33.49 -81.12 2.74
N THR A 1115 -32.50 -81.93 2.34
CA THR A 1115 -32.68 -83.03 1.38
C THR A 1115 -33.60 -84.11 1.94
N ALA A 1116 -34.56 -84.59 1.16
CA ALA A 1116 -35.48 -85.66 1.56
C ALA A 1116 -34.74 -87.00 1.74
N VAL A 1117 -35.03 -87.71 2.84
CA VAL A 1117 -34.48 -89.04 3.17
C VAL A 1117 -35.59 -89.98 3.63
N VAL A 1118 -35.52 -91.26 3.28
CA VAL A 1118 -36.53 -92.27 3.68
C VAL A 1118 -36.61 -92.37 5.20
N THR A 1119 -37.82 -92.19 5.75
CA THR A 1119 -38.06 -92.37 7.18
C THR A 1119 -39.07 -93.46 7.50
N THR A 1120 -40.07 -93.69 6.64
CA THR A 1120 -41.09 -94.73 6.84
C THR A 1120 -41.37 -95.51 5.56
N VAL A 1121 -41.70 -96.79 5.71
CA VAL A 1121 -42.13 -97.70 4.63
C VAL A 1121 -43.49 -98.26 4.99
N GLU A 1122 -44.50 -98.00 4.18
CA GLU A 1122 -45.86 -98.52 4.37
C GLU A 1122 -46.13 -99.63 3.34
N VAL A 1123 -46.59 -100.81 3.78
CA VAL A 1123 -46.90 -101.96 2.92
C VAL A 1123 -48.41 -102.19 2.85
N ALA A 1124 -48.94 -102.39 1.65
CA ALA A 1124 -50.36 -102.66 1.41
C ALA A 1124 -50.56 -103.86 0.45
N GLY A 1125 -51.55 -104.71 0.74
CA GLY A 1125 -52.02 -105.78 -0.13
C GLY A 1125 -53.15 -106.60 0.51
N ALA A 1126 -53.90 -107.35 -0.31
CA ALA A 1126 -55.06 -108.13 0.14
C ALA A 1126 -54.65 -109.48 0.77
N SER A 1127 -55.48 -110.08 1.62
CA SER A 1127 -55.22 -111.41 2.19
C SER A 1127 -55.42 -112.53 1.14
N PRO A 1128 -54.51 -113.52 1.02
CA PRO A 1128 -54.69 -114.66 0.09
C PRO A 1128 -55.74 -115.66 0.60
N SER A 1129 -56.56 -116.27 -0.29
CA SER A 1129 -57.58 -117.28 0.02
C SER A 1129 -57.23 -118.68 -0.53
N THR A 1130 -57.78 -119.77 0.05
CA THR A 1130 -57.64 -121.17 -0.42
C THR A 1130 -58.92 -121.62 -1.14
N SER A 1131 -58.84 -122.12 -2.38
CA SER A 1131 -60.01 -122.58 -3.16
C SER A 1131 -60.10 -124.12 -3.26
N GLU A 1132 -61.32 -124.67 -3.10
CA GLU A 1132 -61.64 -126.07 -3.43
C GLU A 1132 -61.36 -126.35 -4.92
N GLU A 1133 -60.66 -127.45 -5.20
CA GLU A 1133 -60.34 -128.00 -6.53
C GLU A 1133 -59.48 -127.12 -7.48
N GLY A 1134 -58.16 -127.05 -7.25
CA GLY A 1134 -57.20 -127.34 -8.33
C GLY A 1134 -56.42 -126.21 -9.03
N THR A 1135 -56.50 -124.92 -8.66
CA THR A 1135 -55.64 -123.84 -9.21
C THR A 1135 -54.97 -122.97 -8.15
N ALA A 1136 -53.69 -122.59 -8.35
CA ALA A 1136 -52.90 -121.79 -7.41
C ALA A 1136 -53.30 -120.30 -7.39
N ASN A 1137 -53.24 -119.64 -6.22
CA ASN A 1137 -53.66 -118.24 -6.01
C ASN A 1137 -52.48 -117.26 -5.90
N THR A 1138 -52.60 -116.10 -6.54
CA THR A 1138 -51.54 -115.05 -6.59
C THR A 1138 -52.08 -113.68 -6.17
N VAL A 1139 -51.41 -112.96 -5.24
CA VAL A 1139 -51.78 -111.60 -4.77
C VAL A 1139 -50.59 -110.63 -4.89
N GLN A 1140 -50.83 -109.39 -5.33
CA GLN A 1140 -49.80 -108.36 -5.49
C GLN A 1140 -49.77 -107.38 -4.30
N TYR A 1141 -48.60 -107.15 -3.72
CA TYR A 1141 -48.36 -106.14 -2.69
C TYR A 1141 -47.66 -104.90 -3.27
N THR A 1142 -47.91 -103.73 -2.65
CA THR A 1142 -47.25 -102.46 -2.95
C THR A 1142 -46.68 -101.84 -1.68
N ALA A 1143 -45.62 -101.05 -1.82
CA ALA A 1143 -45.02 -100.32 -0.71
C ALA A 1143 -44.81 -98.84 -1.09
N THR A 1144 -45.05 -97.95 -0.14
CA THR A 1144 -44.84 -96.50 -0.29
C THR A 1144 -43.77 -96.04 0.70
N LEU A 1145 -42.68 -95.45 0.19
CA LEU A 1145 -41.64 -94.81 0.99
C LEU A 1145 -42.05 -93.37 1.29
N LYS A 1146 -41.90 -92.89 2.53
CA LYS A 1146 -42.11 -91.47 2.88
C LYS A 1146 -40.84 -90.86 3.50
N ASP A 1147 -40.63 -89.57 3.25
CA ASP A 1147 -39.50 -88.81 3.77
C ASP A 1147 -39.72 -88.25 5.17
N GLN A 1148 -38.73 -87.52 5.72
CA GLN A 1148 -38.83 -86.88 7.03
C GLN A 1148 -39.91 -85.80 7.11
N TYR A 1149 -40.42 -85.31 5.99
CA TYR A 1149 -41.50 -84.33 5.92
C TYR A 1149 -42.89 -85.01 5.76
N GLY A 1150 -42.94 -86.35 5.77
CA GLY A 1150 -44.15 -87.15 5.62
C GLY A 1150 -44.63 -87.31 4.17
N GLN A 1151 -43.84 -86.84 3.21
CA GLN A 1151 -44.19 -86.87 1.78
C GLN A 1151 -43.72 -88.17 1.15
N ALA A 1152 -44.51 -88.72 0.24
CA ALA A 1152 -44.11 -89.90 -0.53
C ALA A 1152 -42.89 -89.59 -1.39
N ILE A 1153 -41.87 -90.44 -1.32
CA ILE A 1153 -40.67 -90.34 -2.14
C ILE A 1153 -40.51 -91.58 -3.00
N THR A 1154 -39.89 -91.38 -4.17
CA THR A 1154 -39.63 -92.48 -5.10
C THR A 1154 -38.39 -93.22 -4.65
N GLY A 1155 -38.50 -94.53 -4.48
CA GLY A 1155 -37.38 -95.40 -4.16
C GLY A 1155 -37.77 -96.86 -4.32
N ASN A 1156 -36.78 -97.72 -4.46
CA ASN A 1156 -37.01 -99.14 -4.66
C ASN A 1156 -37.22 -99.83 -3.31
N VAL A 1157 -38.04 -100.86 -3.29
CA VAL A 1157 -38.19 -101.76 -2.14
C VAL A 1157 -37.78 -103.17 -2.52
N THR A 1158 -37.15 -103.85 -1.58
CA THR A 1158 -36.89 -105.29 -1.66
C THR A 1158 -37.94 -106.02 -0.87
N TRP A 1159 -38.53 -107.03 -1.50
CA TRP A 1159 -39.62 -107.81 -0.92
C TRP A 1159 -39.06 -109.11 -0.36
N SER A 1160 -39.49 -109.46 0.86
CA SER A 1160 -39.11 -110.71 1.51
C SER A 1160 -40.30 -111.34 2.23
N LEU A 1161 -40.24 -112.66 2.36
CA LEU A 1161 -41.17 -113.45 3.15
C LEU A 1161 -40.50 -113.87 4.45
N VAL A 1162 -41.19 -113.65 5.56
CA VAL A 1162 -40.73 -114.10 6.88
C VAL A 1162 -41.71 -115.17 7.39
N ASN A 1163 -41.17 -116.32 7.81
CA ASN A 1163 -41.92 -117.47 8.35
C ASN A 1163 -42.93 -118.14 7.39
N ALA A 1164 -42.65 -118.12 6.08
CA ALA A 1164 -43.53 -118.72 5.07
C ALA A 1164 -43.59 -120.26 5.16
N PRO A 1165 -44.79 -120.87 5.26
CA PRO A 1165 -44.93 -122.32 5.16
C PRO A 1165 -44.61 -122.83 3.75
N ALA A 1166 -44.19 -124.10 3.65
CA ALA A 1166 -43.80 -124.70 2.37
C ALA A 1166 -44.93 -124.62 1.35
N GLY A 1167 -44.65 -124.01 0.19
CA GLY A 1167 -45.64 -123.75 -0.87
C GLY A 1167 -46.11 -122.29 -0.99
N VAL A 1168 -45.69 -121.40 -0.09
CA VAL A 1168 -45.83 -119.94 -0.24
C VAL A 1168 -44.53 -119.35 -0.78
N THR A 1169 -44.60 -118.62 -1.90
CA THR A 1169 -43.45 -117.95 -2.50
C THR A 1169 -43.77 -116.49 -2.80
N LEU A 1170 -42.77 -115.62 -2.78
CA LEU A 1170 -42.91 -114.19 -3.09
C LEU A 1170 -41.89 -113.85 -4.18
N THR A 1171 -42.36 -113.23 -5.24
CA THR A 1171 -41.48 -112.74 -6.29
C THR A 1171 -40.72 -111.49 -5.81
N THR A 1172 -39.62 -111.18 -6.48
CA THR A 1172 -38.87 -109.93 -6.26
C THR A 1172 -39.70 -108.67 -6.53
N THR A 1173 -40.83 -108.79 -7.23
CA THR A 1173 -41.77 -107.70 -7.50
C THR A 1173 -42.89 -107.60 -6.46
N GLY A 1174 -42.88 -108.40 -5.39
CA GLY A 1174 -43.91 -108.38 -4.35
C GLY A 1174 -45.19 -109.15 -4.70
N GLN A 1175 -45.15 -110.06 -5.67
CA GLN A 1175 -46.26 -110.96 -5.99
C GLN A 1175 -46.16 -112.23 -5.15
N LEU A 1176 -47.13 -112.44 -4.27
CA LEU A 1176 -47.22 -113.59 -3.40
C LEU A 1176 -48.01 -114.70 -4.08
N ASN A 1177 -47.40 -115.88 -4.23
CA ASN A 1177 -48.01 -117.05 -4.83
C ASN A 1177 -48.16 -118.15 -3.77
N VAL A 1178 -49.39 -118.62 -3.57
CA VAL A 1178 -49.75 -119.66 -2.60
C VAL A 1178 -50.17 -120.92 -3.37
N ALA A 1179 -49.43 -122.01 -3.20
CA ALA A 1179 -49.69 -123.30 -3.85
C ALA A 1179 -51.04 -123.91 -3.42
N THR A 1180 -51.54 -124.88 -4.19
CA THR A 1180 -52.87 -125.49 -4.00
C THR A 1180 -53.01 -126.32 -2.72
N THR A 1181 -51.91 -126.77 -2.11
CA THR A 1181 -51.87 -127.45 -0.82
C THR A 1181 -50.72 -126.90 0.02
N VAL A 1182 -51.03 -126.08 1.02
CA VAL A 1182 -50.04 -125.43 1.90
C VAL A 1182 -50.39 -125.73 3.37
N PRO A 1183 -49.41 -126.12 4.22
CA PRO A 1183 -49.63 -126.31 5.65
C PRO A 1183 -50.11 -125.02 6.34
N ALA A 1184 -50.99 -125.12 7.33
CA ALA A 1184 -51.44 -123.96 8.10
C ALA A 1184 -50.26 -123.26 8.80
N GLY A 1185 -50.22 -121.92 8.74
CA GLY A 1185 -49.15 -121.11 9.32
C GLY A 1185 -49.30 -119.61 9.09
N THR A 1186 -48.63 -118.81 9.92
CA THR A 1186 -48.60 -117.33 9.83
C THR A 1186 -47.28 -116.85 9.24
N PHE A 1187 -47.34 -115.96 8.26
CA PHE A 1187 -46.17 -115.36 7.61
C PHE A 1187 -46.36 -113.86 7.38
N SER A 1188 -45.26 -113.13 7.23
CA SER A 1188 -45.28 -111.70 6.93
C SER A 1188 -44.66 -111.41 5.58
N VAL A 1189 -45.31 -110.53 4.82
CA VAL A 1189 -44.74 -109.91 3.63
C VAL A 1189 -44.08 -108.61 4.09
N VAL A 1190 -42.76 -108.51 3.91
CA VAL A 1190 -41.96 -107.37 4.36
C VAL A 1190 -41.38 -106.66 3.15
N ALA A 1191 -41.58 -105.35 3.07
CA ALA A 1191 -40.87 -104.47 2.14
C ALA A 1191 -39.78 -103.70 2.89
N THR A 1192 -38.55 -103.79 2.41
CA THR A 1192 -37.41 -103.04 2.95
C THR A 1192 -36.97 -102.02 1.94
N SER A 1193 -36.80 -100.75 2.34
CA SER A 1193 -36.28 -99.72 1.44
C SER A 1193 -34.88 -100.09 0.96
N ALA A 1194 -34.62 -99.95 -0.34
CA ALA A 1194 -33.29 -100.11 -0.90
C ALA A 1194 -32.38 -98.91 -0.56
N ASP A 1195 -32.98 -97.73 -0.34
CA ASP A 1195 -32.25 -96.49 -0.06
C ASP A 1195 -31.85 -96.38 1.43
N ASP A 1196 -32.60 -97.02 2.33
CA ASP A 1196 -32.23 -97.23 3.74
C ASP A 1196 -32.76 -98.58 4.23
N THR A 1197 -31.88 -99.59 4.23
CA THR A 1197 -32.22 -100.97 4.63
C THR A 1197 -32.66 -101.12 6.09
N THR A 1198 -32.48 -100.09 6.93
CA THR A 1198 -33.03 -100.08 8.30
C THR A 1198 -34.52 -99.77 8.34
N LYS A 1199 -35.08 -99.21 7.26
CA LYS A 1199 -36.50 -98.86 7.15
C LYS A 1199 -37.24 -99.99 6.46
N THR A 1200 -38.07 -100.68 7.23
CA THR A 1200 -38.91 -101.78 6.76
C THR A 1200 -40.37 -101.53 7.12
N GLY A 1201 -41.26 -101.98 6.26
CA GLY A 1201 -42.70 -102.07 6.51
C GLY A 1201 -43.12 -103.51 6.31
N SER A 1202 -44.07 -104.00 7.10
CA SER A 1202 -44.51 -105.39 7.03
C SER A 1202 -46.01 -105.51 7.24
N VAL A 1203 -46.61 -106.50 6.60
CA VAL A 1203 -47.98 -106.91 6.87
C VAL A 1203 -48.02 -108.43 7.04
N THR A 1204 -48.83 -108.93 7.97
CA THR A 1204 -48.81 -110.34 8.42
C THR A 1204 -50.13 -111.03 8.14
N TYR A 1205 -50.07 -112.28 7.63
CA TYR A 1205 -51.24 -113.10 7.28
C TYR A 1205 -51.11 -114.52 7.83
N THR A 1206 -52.26 -115.17 8.04
CA THR A 1206 -52.34 -116.56 8.46
C THR A 1206 -53.11 -117.36 7.42
N VAL A 1207 -52.51 -118.44 6.92
CA VAL A 1207 -53.18 -119.43 6.06
C VAL A 1207 -53.65 -120.58 6.95
N THR A 1208 -54.93 -120.94 6.85
CA THR A 1208 -55.54 -122.07 7.55
C THR A 1208 -55.74 -123.22 6.57
N THR A 1209 -55.57 -124.48 6.99
CA THR A 1209 -55.96 -125.64 6.17
C THR A 1209 -57.47 -125.62 5.92
N PRO A 1210 -57.96 -126.09 4.76
CA PRO A 1210 -59.40 -126.31 4.58
C PRO A 1210 -59.98 -127.20 5.69
#